data_AF-A0A418V9X5-F1
#
_entry.id   AF-A0A418V9X5-F1
#
_cell.length_a   1.000
_cell.length_b   1.000
_cell.length_c   1.000
_cell.angle_alpha   90.00
_cell.angle_beta   90.00
_cell.angle_gamma   90.00
#
_symmetry.space_group_name_H-M   'P 1'
#
loop_
_entity.id
_entity.type
_entity.pdbx_description
1 polymer ?
#
loop_
_entity_poly.entity_id
_entity_poly.type
_entity_poly.pdbx_seq_one_letter_code
_entity_poly.pdbx_strand_id
1 'polypeptide(L)'
;MKARATLLSSALLLGSWAAAQTDPFQRGAPAQAIPALRSGAVTVPGTSPQVGLQAANAVPATSTTVTGTGAATSAGPAFGNPRSSSDGNTTRIVFDLPASPLTYTLTPTFSGLRIDVQGARVIPAVTARLGATVTEYRAGGGQVTLVTPFPLSTTEGWRASEATIAGGTRVLILEFGGTLSGGAGPTVKGRVLAAAPATTTAAQATLSAPLPASPSAAAGAALFPGTVGSGAVGAVGAGTVNPATVKGAQTALTSGGNGVGLPPGDTIRTGPVVPAPALPGADSEKPSPLTGRVPGDAGASVPLGAPRIGKNPGLTRVVLDLPAGASYRLVPTALGMRVELSGVTVGPAAQMEADVSPEVRGWRYDAISGGVHVSLLTAAPTTVRSGWRSQLLPPASGSDRYRLAIDLSPALADTTALKPSEKIVASVPPIPTARGTAILALSASYARPRVVIDPGHGGIDPGAVGAVVEKEVNLAVGLRVRDLLKAAGVDVVMTRDRDTQLSRDKNTDLNMRAGLGTPGTQLYVSIHVNAMAPGNALRGYGIETWWNPNHPLSQNLAALLQRNTIQATAAFDQGLKNSRSLAVLRNSRIPAALIEVGFTSHPVDGLNLRDDNYLDRLALGIANGIRDALITGVTADNGVTNIAVGGAGK
;
A
#
# COMPACT_ATOMS: atom_id res chain seq x y z
N MET A 1 11.77 64.83 13.59
CA MET A 1 10.72 65.87 13.41
C MET A 1 9.97 65.49 12.13
N LYS A 2 8.63 65.32 12.16
CA LYS A 2 7.62 66.29 11.67
C LYS A 2 7.99 67.01 10.36
N ALA A 3 7.12 67.18 9.36
CA ALA A 3 5.94 66.45 8.83
C ALA A 3 5.40 67.26 7.61
N ARG A 4 4.65 66.59 6.72
CA ARG A 4 3.77 67.16 5.66
C ARG A 4 4.44 67.88 4.48
N ALA A 5 3.78 68.11 3.34
CA ALA A 5 2.86 67.29 2.49
C ALA A 5 2.19 68.23 1.48
N THR A 6 2.09 67.82 0.21
CA THR A 6 1.17 68.46 -0.75
C THR A 6 0.61 67.39 -1.69
N LEU A 7 -0.72 67.37 -1.84
CA LEU A 7 -1.46 66.44 -2.69
C LEU A 7 -1.74 67.04 -4.07
N LEU A 8 -1.97 66.16 -5.06
CA LEU A 8 -3.08 66.18 -6.03
C LEU A 8 -3.04 64.82 -6.79
N SER A 9 -3.71 63.76 -6.37
CA SER A 9 -5.13 63.41 -6.59
C SER A 9 -5.57 63.31 -8.06
N SER A 10 -5.80 62.09 -8.56
CA SER A 10 -7.01 61.70 -9.31
C SER A 10 -7.10 60.20 -9.65
N ALA A 11 -8.34 59.67 -9.59
CA ALA A 11 -8.86 58.41 -10.15
C ALA A 11 -8.29 57.05 -9.69
N LEU A 12 -9.08 56.33 -8.86
CA LEU A 12 -8.99 54.87 -8.71
C LEU A 12 -9.55 54.16 -9.95
N LEU A 13 -8.94 53.03 -10.32
CA LEU A 13 -9.61 51.93 -11.03
C LEU A 13 -8.97 50.59 -10.61
N LEU A 14 -9.57 49.95 -9.60
CA LEU A 14 -9.19 48.60 -9.15
C LEU A 14 -9.72 47.55 -10.15
N GLY A 15 -8.92 47.25 -11.16
CA GLY A 15 -9.19 46.16 -12.12
C GLY A 15 -8.65 44.82 -11.62
N SER A 16 -9.46 44.08 -10.86
CA SER A 16 -9.13 42.72 -10.43
C SER A 16 -9.17 41.73 -11.60
N TRP A 17 -8.02 41.43 -12.21
CA TRP A 17 -7.90 40.35 -13.21
C TRP A 17 -7.78 38.97 -12.57
N ALA A 18 -8.84 38.58 -11.84
CA ALA A 18 -9.13 37.17 -11.61
C ALA A 18 -9.83 36.63 -12.86
N ALA A 19 -9.05 36.22 -13.87
CA ALA A 19 -9.59 35.52 -15.02
C ALA A 19 -10.23 34.21 -14.55
N ALA A 20 -11.56 34.13 -14.59
CA ALA A 20 -12.28 32.93 -14.19
C ALA A 20 -11.87 31.77 -15.11
N GLN A 21 -11.14 30.81 -14.55
CA GLN A 21 -10.69 29.62 -15.27
C GLN A 21 -11.93 28.78 -15.62
N THR A 22 -12.36 28.86 -16.89
CA THR A 22 -13.54 28.17 -17.40
C THR A 22 -13.40 26.66 -17.21
N ASP A 23 -14.42 26.03 -16.64
CA ASP A 23 -14.48 24.58 -16.42
C ASP A 23 -14.29 23.82 -17.75
N PRO A 24 -13.21 23.03 -17.92
CA PRO A 24 -12.94 22.31 -19.18
C PRO A 24 -13.95 21.21 -19.50
N PHE A 25 -14.90 20.91 -18.60
CA PHE A 25 -16.01 19.99 -18.85
C PHE A 25 -17.26 20.67 -19.46
N GLN A 26 -17.20 21.95 -19.84
CA GLN A 26 -18.23 22.58 -20.68
C GLN A 26 -18.07 22.20 -22.16
N ARG A 27 -18.86 21.21 -22.62
CA ARG A 27 -19.25 21.08 -24.02
C ARG A 27 -20.75 20.85 -24.11
N GLY A 28 -21.44 21.72 -24.86
CA GLY A 28 -22.84 21.51 -25.22
C GLY A 28 -22.98 20.27 -26.11
N ALA A 29 -24.09 19.55 -25.95
CA ALA A 29 -24.38 18.38 -26.78
C ALA A 29 -24.63 18.82 -28.24
N PRO A 30 -23.97 18.21 -29.25
CA PRO A 30 -24.31 18.45 -30.64
C PRO A 30 -25.67 17.82 -30.96
N ALA A 31 -26.53 18.55 -31.68
CA ALA A 31 -27.81 18.05 -32.14
C ALA A 31 -27.61 16.87 -33.11
N GLN A 32 -28.32 15.76 -32.88
CA GLN A 32 -28.30 14.61 -33.78
C GLN A 32 -29.22 14.85 -34.98
N ALA A 33 -28.67 14.75 -36.20
CA ALA A 33 -29.45 14.65 -37.43
C ALA A 33 -29.87 13.20 -37.68
N ILE A 34 -31.13 12.97 -38.04
CA ILE A 34 -31.70 11.64 -38.31
C ILE A 34 -31.54 11.30 -39.80
N PRO A 35 -30.93 10.16 -40.17
CA PRO A 35 -31.05 9.58 -41.51
C PRO A 35 -32.21 8.56 -41.56
N ALA A 36 -32.98 8.60 -42.64
CA ALA A 36 -34.20 7.80 -42.79
C ALA A 36 -33.97 6.34 -43.19
N LEU A 37 -34.94 5.48 -42.82
CA LEU A 37 -35.06 4.09 -43.27
C LEU A 37 -35.24 3.97 -44.80
N ARG A 38 -34.68 2.91 -45.38
CA ARG A 38 -35.21 2.28 -46.60
C ARG A 38 -35.27 0.77 -46.43
N SER A 39 -36.37 0.19 -46.92
CA SER A 39 -36.72 -1.22 -46.84
C SER A 39 -36.20 -2.03 -48.04
N GLY A 40 -35.93 -3.31 -47.82
CA GLY A 40 -35.67 -4.29 -48.87
C GLY A 40 -35.83 -5.70 -48.30
N ALA A 41 -36.89 -6.40 -48.69
CA ALA A 41 -37.22 -7.75 -48.23
C ALA A 41 -37.01 -8.78 -49.35
N VAL A 42 -36.46 -9.95 -49.03
CA VAL A 42 -36.51 -11.17 -49.88
C VAL A 42 -36.68 -12.41 -48.98
N THR A 43 -37.27 -13.46 -49.55
CA THR A 43 -38.02 -14.57 -48.95
C THR A 43 -37.22 -15.81 -48.50
N VAL A 44 -37.88 -16.67 -47.72
CA VAL A 44 -37.46 -18.02 -47.27
C VAL A 44 -38.30 -19.10 -47.99
N PRO A 45 -37.69 -20.21 -48.44
CA PRO A 45 -38.09 -21.57 -47.99
C PRO A 45 -36.85 -22.51 -47.83
N GLY A 46 -36.85 -23.66 -47.16
CA GLY A 46 -37.86 -24.42 -46.39
C GLY A 46 -37.41 -25.89 -46.20
N THR A 47 -38.10 -26.66 -45.33
CA THR A 47 -38.03 -28.15 -45.12
C THR A 47 -36.99 -28.79 -44.15
N SER A 48 -37.48 -29.78 -43.39
CA SER A 48 -36.78 -30.75 -42.50
C SER A 48 -37.09 -32.20 -42.97
N PRO A 49 -36.47 -33.29 -42.45
CA PRO A 49 -36.92 -33.93 -41.19
C PRO A 49 -35.80 -34.67 -40.35
N GLN A 50 -36.20 -35.45 -39.33
CA GLN A 50 -35.38 -36.00 -38.22
C GLN A 50 -34.84 -37.45 -38.35
N VAL A 51 -33.77 -37.76 -37.57
CA VAL A 51 -33.46 -39.00 -36.78
C VAL A 51 -32.46 -38.61 -35.64
N GLY A 52 -32.30 -39.21 -34.43
CA GLY A 52 -33.15 -40.11 -33.63
C GLY A 52 -32.38 -41.06 -32.64
N LEU A 53 -32.58 -40.93 -31.30
CA LEU A 53 -32.29 -41.93 -30.20
C LEU A 53 -30.78 -42.24 -29.88
N GLN A 54 -30.30 -42.81 -28.75
CA GLN A 54 -30.68 -42.90 -27.30
C GLN A 54 -29.47 -43.40 -26.42
N ALA A 55 -29.47 -43.04 -25.10
CA ALA A 55 -29.05 -43.81 -23.89
C ALA A 55 -27.62 -44.43 -23.60
N ALA A 56 -27.05 -44.01 -22.44
CA ALA A 56 -26.58 -44.80 -21.26
C ALA A 56 -25.15 -45.43 -21.04
N ASN A 57 -24.62 -45.17 -19.83
CA ASN A 57 -23.86 -46.00 -18.84
C ASN A 57 -22.31 -46.28 -18.83
N ALA A 58 -21.71 -45.92 -17.67
CA ALA A 58 -20.73 -46.64 -16.78
C ALA A 58 -19.23 -46.94 -17.12
N VAL A 59 -18.30 -46.20 -16.48
CA VAL A 59 -17.34 -46.57 -15.36
C VAL A 59 -16.81 -48.04 -15.24
N PRO A 60 -15.56 -48.38 -14.75
CA PRO A 60 -14.34 -47.63 -14.35
C PRO A 60 -12.99 -48.14 -14.96
N ALA A 61 -11.84 -47.57 -14.53
CA ALA A 61 -10.51 -48.23 -14.56
C ALA A 61 -9.68 -47.92 -13.28
N THR A 62 -8.67 -48.74 -12.99
CA THR A 62 -8.19 -49.06 -11.61
C THR A 62 -6.83 -48.46 -11.18
N SER A 63 -6.61 -48.47 -9.86
CA SER A 63 -5.34 -48.16 -9.17
C SER A 63 -4.37 -49.36 -9.09
N THR A 64 -3.09 -49.11 -8.81
CA THR A 64 -2.17 -50.14 -8.26
C THR A 64 -1.21 -49.51 -7.24
N THR A 65 -0.85 -50.27 -6.20
CA THR A 65 -0.14 -49.81 -5.00
C THR A 65 1.08 -50.69 -4.75
N VAL A 66 2.19 -50.12 -4.25
CA VAL A 66 3.27 -50.89 -3.59
C VAL A 66 3.77 -50.15 -2.34
N THR A 67 3.82 -50.87 -1.21
CA THR A 67 4.42 -50.51 0.09
C THR A 67 5.89 -50.92 0.14
N GLY A 68 6.81 -50.40 0.96
CA GLY A 68 6.75 -49.43 2.07
C GLY A 68 7.80 -49.78 3.15
N THR A 69 8.28 -48.82 3.94
CA THR A 69 9.02 -49.05 5.20
C THR A 69 8.60 -48.02 6.25
N GLY A 70 8.27 -48.49 7.45
CA GLY A 70 7.81 -47.64 8.57
C GLY A 70 8.96 -47.11 9.45
N ALA A 71 8.70 -46.40 10.55
CA ALA A 71 7.40 -46.08 11.15
C ALA A 71 7.46 -44.83 12.06
N ALA A 72 6.32 -44.13 12.18
CA ALA A 72 5.94 -43.35 13.38
C ALA A 72 4.43 -43.02 13.32
N THR A 73 3.58 -43.90 13.87
CA THR A 73 2.13 -43.70 13.91
C THR A 73 1.73 -42.80 15.08
N SER A 74 1.32 -41.56 14.80
CA SER A 74 0.57 -40.69 15.73
C SER A 74 -0.86 -40.50 15.23
N ALA A 75 -1.73 -41.45 15.60
CA ALA A 75 -3.07 -41.62 15.04
C ALA A 75 -4.12 -40.63 15.59
N GLY A 76 -3.92 -39.34 15.33
CA GLY A 76 -4.96 -38.31 15.47
C GLY A 76 -5.74 -38.10 14.17
N PRO A 77 -7.01 -37.63 14.23
CA PRO A 77 -7.75 -37.21 13.04
C PRO A 77 -6.96 -36.15 12.26
N ALA A 78 -6.98 -36.23 10.93
CA ALA A 78 -6.21 -35.33 10.07
C ALA A 78 -7.12 -34.29 9.40
N PHE A 79 -6.64 -33.04 9.35
CA PHE A 79 -7.20 -31.99 8.50
C PHE A 79 -6.39 -32.00 7.19
N GLY A 80 -6.99 -32.59 6.16
CA GLY A 80 -6.31 -32.93 4.91
C GLY A 80 -6.19 -31.78 3.91
N ASN A 81 -5.56 -32.09 2.77
CA ASN A 81 -5.49 -31.16 1.64
C ASN A 81 -6.89 -30.92 1.05
N PRO A 82 -7.19 -29.69 0.58
CA PRO A 82 -8.50 -29.38 0.02
C PRO A 82 -8.65 -29.93 -1.40
N ARG A 83 -9.91 -30.14 -1.80
CA ARG A 83 -10.30 -30.15 -3.21
C ARG A 83 -10.52 -28.70 -3.67
N SER A 84 -10.16 -28.37 -4.90
CA SER A 84 -10.43 -27.05 -5.48
C SER A 84 -11.09 -27.12 -6.87
N SER A 85 -11.84 -26.09 -7.20
CA SER A 85 -12.32 -25.80 -8.56
C SER A 85 -12.35 -24.28 -8.78
N SER A 86 -12.24 -23.84 -10.04
CA SER A 86 -12.29 -22.42 -10.38
C SER A 86 -12.93 -22.22 -11.75
N ASP A 87 -13.70 -21.14 -11.90
CA ASP A 87 -14.35 -20.71 -13.14
C ASP A 87 -13.63 -19.50 -13.80
N GLY A 88 -12.47 -19.11 -13.26
CA GLY A 88 -11.71 -17.91 -13.66
C GLY A 88 -11.97 -16.69 -12.79
N ASN A 89 -13.18 -16.52 -12.24
CA ASN A 89 -13.56 -15.37 -11.41
C ASN A 89 -13.74 -15.73 -9.92
N THR A 90 -14.07 -16.99 -9.65
CA THR A 90 -14.21 -17.59 -8.32
C THR A 90 -13.30 -18.82 -8.21
N THR A 91 -12.78 -19.08 -7.02
CA THR A 91 -12.14 -20.35 -6.64
C THR A 91 -12.89 -20.92 -5.45
N ARG A 92 -13.44 -22.13 -5.61
CA ARG A 92 -14.04 -22.91 -4.53
C ARG A 92 -13.00 -23.86 -3.96
N ILE A 93 -12.84 -23.85 -2.65
CA ILE A 93 -11.95 -24.70 -1.85
C ILE A 93 -12.83 -25.52 -0.90
N VAL A 94 -12.64 -26.83 -0.84
CA VAL A 94 -13.45 -27.74 0.00
C VAL A 94 -12.53 -28.61 0.85
N PHE A 95 -12.67 -28.52 2.17
CA PHE A 95 -11.99 -29.38 3.13
C PHE A 95 -12.95 -30.42 3.71
N ASP A 96 -12.50 -31.68 3.81
CA ASP A 96 -13.22 -32.70 4.58
C ASP A 96 -12.91 -32.52 6.07
N LEU A 97 -13.95 -32.53 6.91
CA LEU A 97 -13.83 -32.35 8.35
C LEU A 97 -13.93 -33.72 9.05
N PRO A 98 -12.92 -34.15 9.82
CA PRO A 98 -12.98 -35.41 10.56
C PRO A 98 -14.08 -35.43 11.65
N ALA A 99 -14.52 -36.63 12.04
CA ALA A 99 -15.66 -36.85 12.94
C ALA A 99 -15.38 -36.61 14.44
N SER A 100 -14.13 -36.41 14.83
CA SER A 100 -13.71 -36.04 16.20
C SER A 100 -14.04 -34.56 16.51
N PRO A 101 -13.95 -34.09 17.78
CA PRO A 101 -14.21 -32.68 18.11
C PRO A 101 -13.16 -31.75 17.48
N LEU A 102 -13.41 -31.38 16.22
CA LEU A 102 -12.69 -30.38 15.45
C LEU A 102 -13.28 -29.00 15.70
N THR A 103 -12.48 -28.09 16.24
CA THR A 103 -12.75 -26.66 16.22
C THR A 103 -11.83 -25.99 15.20
N TYR A 104 -12.35 -24.99 14.50
CA TYR A 104 -11.52 -24.13 13.65
C TYR A 104 -12.03 -22.69 13.70
N THR A 105 -11.12 -21.75 13.48
CA THR A 105 -11.42 -20.31 13.43
C THR A 105 -10.97 -19.74 12.09
N LEU A 106 -11.83 -18.93 11.46
CA LEU A 106 -11.55 -18.26 10.20
C LEU A 106 -11.19 -16.80 10.48
N THR A 107 -9.99 -16.39 10.07
CA THR A 107 -9.50 -15.01 10.21
C THR A 107 -9.18 -14.44 8.84
N PRO A 108 -10.04 -13.58 8.27
CA PRO A 108 -9.75 -12.82 7.07
C PRO A 108 -8.57 -11.86 7.29
N THR A 109 -7.71 -11.74 6.28
CA THR A 109 -6.49 -10.93 6.30
C THR A 109 -6.30 -10.17 4.99
N PHE A 110 -5.37 -9.22 4.99
CA PHE A 110 -5.01 -8.47 3.78
C PHE A 110 -4.46 -9.35 2.65
N SER A 111 -3.89 -10.52 2.96
CA SER A 111 -3.30 -11.44 1.99
C SER A 111 -4.14 -12.71 1.74
N GLY A 112 -5.36 -12.80 2.29
CA GLY A 112 -6.23 -13.96 2.15
C GLY A 112 -6.83 -14.46 3.46
N LEU A 113 -7.06 -15.77 3.58
CA LEU A 113 -7.74 -16.38 4.74
C LEU A 113 -6.79 -17.24 5.56
N ARG A 114 -6.69 -16.94 6.85
CA ARG A 114 -6.10 -17.84 7.86
C ARG A 114 -7.20 -18.73 8.46
N ILE A 115 -6.89 -20.00 8.62
CA ILE A 115 -7.71 -21.00 9.32
C ILE A 115 -6.85 -21.57 10.44
N ASP A 116 -7.24 -21.36 11.68
CA ASP A 116 -6.63 -22.02 12.84
C ASP A 116 -7.41 -23.28 13.15
N VAL A 117 -6.74 -24.42 13.25
CA VAL A 117 -7.35 -25.75 13.35
C VAL A 117 -6.93 -26.42 14.67
N GLN A 118 -7.91 -26.86 15.45
CA GLN A 118 -7.73 -27.53 16.73
C GLN A 118 -8.52 -28.85 16.75
N GLY A 119 -8.00 -29.84 17.48
CA GLY A 119 -8.59 -31.18 17.52
C GLY A 119 -8.29 -32.07 16.31
N ALA A 120 -7.50 -31.60 15.34
CA ALA A 120 -6.97 -32.42 14.23
C ALA A 120 -5.56 -32.00 13.81
N ARG A 121 -4.78 -32.96 13.29
CA ARG A 121 -3.45 -32.71 12.72
C ARG A 121 -3.60 -32.13 11.31
N VAL A 122 -3.25 -30.87 11.12
CA VAL A 122 -3.09 -30.29 9.78
C VAL A 122 -1.95 -30.99 9.05
N ILE A 123 -2.22 -31.56 7.88
CA ILE A 123 -1.19 -32.19 7.04
C ILE A 123 -0.32 -31.08 6.43
N PRO A 124 1.02 -31.10 6.61
CA PRO A 124 1.89 -30.10 6.00
C PRO A 124 1.83 -30.16 4.47
N ALA A 125 1.57 -29.02 3.83
CA ALA A 125 1.50 -28.91 2.38
C ALA A 125 1.74 -27.47 1.94
N VAL A 126 2.35 -27.31 0.76
CA VAL A 126 2.40 -26.03 0.05
C VAL A 126 2.01 -26.30 -1.40
N THR A 127 1.00 -25.60 -1.89
CA THR A 127 0.53 -25.70 -3.27
C THR A 127 0.46 -24.31 -3.88
N ALA A 128 1.27 -24.08 -4.90
CA ALA A 128 1.14 -22.88 -5.72
C ALA A 128 -0.18 -22.96 -6.50
N ARG A 129 -1.03 -21.94 -6.36
CA ARG A 129 -2.25 -21.67 -7.12
C ARG A 129 -3.30 -22.80 -7.12
N LEU A 130 -4.22 -22.76 -6.15
CA LEU A 130 -5.40 -23.63 -6.14
C LEU A 130 -6.52 -23.18 -7.10
N GLY A 131 -6.44 -21.95 -7.64
CA GLY A 131 -7.35 -21.44 -8.66
C GLY A 131 -6.99 -20.04 -9.14
N ALA A 132 -7.88 -19.38 -9.89
CA ALA A 132 -7.62 -18.04 -10.40
C ALA A 132 -7.54 -16.97 -9.28
N THR A 133 -8.25 -17.21 -8.18
CA THR A 133 -8.40 -16.25 -7.06
C THR A 133 -7.84 -16.75 -5.73
N VAL A 134 -7.30 -17.97 -5.68
CA VAL A 134 -6.46 -18.48 -4.58
C VAL A 134 -5.09 -18.83 -5.15
N THR A 135 -4.15 -17.90 -5.01
CA THR A 135 -2.80 -17.97 -5.60
C THR A 135 -1.86 -18.88 -4.84
N GLU A 136 -2.17 -19.24 -3.59
CA GLU A 136 -1.37 -20.17 -2.81
C GLU A 136 -2.19 -20.85 -1.70
N TYR A 137 -1.82 -22.07 -1.35
CA TYR A 137 -2.25 -22.78 -0.16
C TYR A 137 -1.03 -23.22 0.63
N ARG A 138 -1.00 -22.89 1.91
CA ARG A 138 0.02 -23.33 2.88
C ARG A 138 -0.68 -23.98 4.06
N ALA A 139 -0.16 -25.11 4.52
CA ALA A 139 -0.68 -25.87 5.64
C ALA A 139 0.47 -26.39 6.51
N GLY A 140 0.32 -26.31 7.83
CA GLY A 140 1.32 -26.77 8.80
C GLY A 140 1.10 -26.17 10.18
N GLY A 141 1.67 -26.77 11.24
CA GLY A 141 1.66 -26.20 12.59
C GLY A 141 0.27 -25.96 13.21
N GLY A 142 -0.77 -26.68 12.76
CA GLY A 142 -2.16 -26.44 13.19
C GLY A 142 -2.86 -25.29 12.44
N GLN A 143 -2.23 -24.73 11.40
CA GLN A 143 -2.74 -23.60 10.63
C GLN A 143 -2.85 -23.95 9.14
N VAL A 144 -3.86 -23.39 8.48
CA VAL A 144 -3.95 -23.28 7.03
C VAL A 144 -4.01 -21.81 6.63
N THR A 145 -3.31 -21.45 5.56
CA THR A 145 -3.35 -20.12 4.93
C THR A 145 -3.70 -20.29 3.46
N LEU A 146 -4.76 -19.62 3.01
CA LEU A 146 -5.15 -19.49 1.61
C LEU A 146 -4.82 -18.06 1.18
N VAL A 147 -3.89 -17.90 0.23
CA VAL A 147 -3.48 -16.58 -0.27
C VAL A 147 -4.39 -16.17 -1.42
N THR A 148 -4.90 -14.95 -1.38
CA THR A 148 -5.73 -14.36 -2.43
C THR A 148 -5.03 -13.11 -3.01
N PRO A 149 -5.21 -12.78 -4.31
CA PRO A 149 -4.61 -11.59 -4.92
C PRO A 149 -5.33 -10.28 -4.56
N PHE A 150 -6.28 -10.34 -3.63
CA PHE A 150 -7.08 -9.24 -3.09
C PHE A 150 -7.30 -9.48 -1.59
N PRO A 151 -7.43 -8.43 -0.76
CA PRO A 151 -7.69 -8.58 0.67
C PRO A 151 -9.07 -9.16 0.95
N LEU A 152 -9.21 -9.84 2.10
CA LEU A 152 -10.49 -10.32 2.60
C LEU A 152 -10.91 -9.52 3.84
N SER A 153 -12.17 -9.09 3.87
CA SER A 153 -12.79 -8.53 5.07
C SER A 153 -13.61 -9.59 5.80
N THR A 154 -14.34 -9.24 6.87
CA THR A 154 -15.28 -10.17 7.53
C THR A 154 -16.46 -10.57 6.63
N THR A 155 -16.72 -9.83 5.54
CA THR A 155 -17.89 -10.03 4.65
C THR A 155 -17.57 -10.00 3.15
N GLU A 156 -16.38 -9.58 2.71
CA GLU A 156 -16.04 -9.33 1.30
C GLU A 156 -14.80 -10.06 0.84
N GLY A 157 -14.78 -10.42 -0.45
CA GLY A 157 -13.75 -11.21 -1.13
C GLY A 157 -13.97 -12.73 -1.03
N TRP A 158 -14.87 -13.17 -0.14
CA TRP A 158 -15.12 -14.59 0.12
C TRP A 158 -16.53 -14.85 0.68
N ARG A 159 -16.92 -16.13 0.65
CA ARG A 159 -17.97 -16.69 1.50
C ARG A 159 -17.60 -18.08 2.03
N ALA A 160 -18.21 -18.49 3.14
CA ALA A 160 -18.01 -19.83 3.72
C ALA A 160 -19.30 -20.47 4.23
N SER A 161 -19.38 -21.80 4.09
CA SER A 161 -20.47 -22.63 4.61
C SER A 161 -19.96 -24.01 5.01
N GLU A 162 -20.79 -24.75 5.75
CA GLU A 162 -20.59 -26.18 5.98
C GLU A 162 -21.75 -26.97 5.39
N ALA A 163 -21.47 -28.20 4.98
CA ALA A 163 -22.47 -29.17 4.55
C ALA A 163 -22.08 -30.59 5.01
N THR A 164 -23.03 -31.51 4.98
CA THR A 164 -22.77 -32.95 5.06
C THR A 164 -23.08 -33.55 3.69
N ILE A 165 -22.10 -34.18 3.06
CA ILE A 165 -22.29 -34.84 1.75
C ILE A 165 -22.96 -36.21 1.93
N ALA A 166 -23.47 -36.79 0.84
CA ALA A 166 -24.29 -38.03 0.88
C ALA A 166 -23.60 -39.24 1.56
N GLY A 167 -22.26 -39.26 1.65
CA GLY A 167 -21.50 -40.28 2.39
C GLY A 167 -21.36 -40.02 3.90
N GLY A 168 -22.09 -39.04 4.47
CA GLY A 168 -22.02 -38.69 5.90
C GLY A 168 -20.82 -37.81 6.29
N THR A 169 -19.88 -37.56 5.38
CA THR A 169 -18.73 -36.67 5.64
C THR A 169 -19.17 -35.21 5.73
N ARG A 170 -18.76 -34.52 6.79
CA ARG A 170 -18.94 -33.07 6.95
C ARG A 170 -17.82 -32.33 6.20
N VAL A 171 -18.15 -31.24 5.52
CA VAL A 171 -17.21 -30.45 4.71
C VAL A 171 -17.29 -28.97 5.04
N LEU A 172 -16.15 -28.28 5.02
CA LEU A 172 -16.04 -26.82 5.00
C LEU A 172 -15.86 -26.37 3.55
N ILE A 173 -16.77 -25.54 3.06
CA ILE A 173 -16.76 -24.97 1.71
C ILE A 173 -16.40 -23.49 1.83
N LEU A 174 -15.37 -23.07 1.11
CA LEU A 174 -14.90 -21.69 1.02
C LEU A 174 -14.91 -21.28 -0.44
N GLU A 175 -15.40 -20.10 -0.76
CA GLU A 175 -15.43 -19.57 -2.12
C GLU A 175 -14.85 -18.16 -2.15
N PHE A 176 -13.83 -17.94 -2.97
CA PHE A 176 -13.06 -16.70 -3.03
C PHE A 176 -13.21 -16.06 -4.40
N GLY A 177 -13.49 -14.76 -4.43
CA GLY A 177 -13.55 -13.98 -5.67
C GLY A 177 -13.67 -12.50 -5.34
N GLY A 178 -13.00 -11.63 -6.11
CA GLY A 178 -12.91 -10.19 -5.81
C GLY A 178 -14.26 -9.46 -5.79
N THR A 179 -15.31 -10.05 -6.38
CA THR A 179 -16.69 -9.55 -6.37
C THR A 179 -17.62 -10.31 -5.42
N LEU A 180 -17.13 -11.33 -4.70
CA LEU A 180 -17.94 -12.09 -3.75
C LEU A 180 -18.15 -11.32 -2.45
N SER A 181 -19.40 -11.27 -2.02
CA SER A 181 -19.80 -10.82 -0.69
C SER A 181 -20.62 -11.92 0.00
N GLY A 182 -20.39 -12.11 1.29
CA GLY A 182 -21.13 -13.03 2.14
C GLY A 182 -20.43 -13.34 3.45
N GLY A 183 -19.09 -13.44 3.45
CA GLY A 183 -18.33 -13.91 4.61
C GLY A 183 -18.79 -15.30 5.06
N ALA A 184 -18.67 -15.62 6.34
CA ALA A 184 -19.23 -16.87 6.85
C ALA A 184 -20.75 -16.80 6.97
N GLY A 185 -21.41 -17.79 6.35
CA GLY A 185 -22.85 -18.02 6.48
C GLY A 185 -23.27 -18.42 7.90
N PRO A 186 -24.58 -18.51 8.19
CA PRO A 186 -25.12 -18.60 9.55
C PRO A 186 -24.51 -19.70 10.43
N THR A 187 -24.20 -20.87 9.86
CA THR A 187 -23.62 -22.03 10.56
C THR A 187 -22.13 -21.88 10.91
N VAL A 188 -21.43 -20.94 10.28
CA VAL A 188 -19.98 -20.73 10.42
C VAL A 188 -19.66 -19.34 11.01
N LYS A 189 -20.62 -18.40 11.00
CA LYS A 189 -20.42 -16.99 11.41
C LYS A 189 -19.84 -16.81 12.81
N GLY A 190 -20.24 -17.65 13.77
CA GLY A 190 -19.70 -17.64 15.14
C GLY A 190 -18.23 -18.08 15.27
N ARG A 191 -17.58 -18.48 14.17
CA ARG A 191 -16.18 -18.90 14.10
C ARG A 191 -15.32 -17.95 13.25
N VAL A 192 -15.84 -16.77 12.91
CA VAL A 192 -15.07 -15.71 12.26
C VAL A 192 -14.60 -14.70 13.29
N LEU A 193 -13.30 -14.46 13.34
CA LEU A 193 -12.74 -13.32 14.06
C LEU A 193 -12.49 -12.17 13.07
N ALA A 194 -12.86 -10.97 13.46
CA ALA A 194 -12.23 -9.78 12.88
C ALA A 194 -10.74 -9.82 13.22
N ALA A 195 -9.88 -9.43 12.27
CA ALA A 195 -8.45 -9.30 12.54
C ALA A 195 -8.23 -8.33 13.70
N ALA A 196 -7.75 -8.85 14.83
CA ALA A 196 -7.74 -8.10 16.09
C ALA A 196 -6.71 -6.95 16.03
N PRO A 197 -7.06 -5.73 16.46
CA PRO A 197 -6.05 -4.76 16.88
C PRO A 197 -5.35 -5.30 18.13
N ALA A 198 -4.03 -5.15 18.21
CA ALA A 198 -3.25 -5.71 19.32
C ALA A 198 -3.49 -4.91 20.62
N THR A 199 -4.31 -5.45 21.52
CA THR A 199 -4.57 -4.88 22.85
C THR A 199 -3.57 -5.41 23.88
N THR A 200 -2.80 -4.51 24.49
CA THR A 200 -1.99 -4.80 25.68
C THR A 200 -2.80 -4.55 26.94
N THR A 201 -2.90 -5.54 27.84
CA THR A 201 -3.54 -5.38 29.16
C THR A 201 -2.51 -5.62 30.26
N ALA A 202 -2.30 -4.63 31.13
CA ALA A 202 -1.40 -4.72 32.27
C ALA A 202 -2.17 -5.14 33.53
N ALA A 203 -1.51 -5.91 34.40
CA ALA A 203 -1.93 -6.10 35.79
C ALA A 203 -0.75 -5.74 36.71
N GLN A 204 -0.96 -4.77 37.59
CA GLN A 204 0.03 -4.35 38.59
C GLN A 204 -0.05 -5.25 39.83
N ALA A 205 1.11 -5.61 40.38
CA ALA A 205 1.26 -6.02 41.78
C ALA A 205 2.52 -5.35 42.34
N THR A 206 2.44 -4.84 43.57
CA THR A 206 3.40 -3.91 44.20
C THR A 206 4.18 -4.55 45.36
N LEU A 207 5.19 -3.82 45.88
CA LEU A 207 5.97 -4.06 47.13
C LEU A 207 7.12 -5.10 46.97
N SER A 208 8.33 -4.95 47.54
CA SER A 208 9.01 -3.84 48.26
C SER A 208 10.56 -4.07 48.25
N ALA A 209 11.36 -3.05 48.60
CA ALA A 209 12.84 -3.03 48.65
C ALA A 209 13.40 -3.56 50.02
N PRO A 210 14.73 -3.52 50.39
CA PRO A 210 15.93 -2.99 49.69
C PRO A 210 17.30 -3.76 49.83
N LEU A 211 18.31 -3.36 49.01
CA LEU A 211 19.78 -3.12 49.22
C LEU A 211 20.64 -3.83 50.32
N PRO A 212 22.01 -3.77 50.30
CA PRO A 212 23.04 -3.48 49.25
C PRO A 212 24.03 -4.69 49.06
N ALA A 213 25.18 -4.72 48.35
CA ALA A 213 26.23 -3.72 48.06
C ALA A 213 27.19 -4.13 46.89
N SER A 214 28.01 -3.18 46.44
CA SER A 214 29.18 -3.31 45.50
C SER A 214 30.49 -3.58 46.29
N PRO A 215 31.74 -3.57 45.73
CA PRO A 215 32.25 -3.42 44.34
C PRO A 215 33.13 -4.66 43.92
N SER A 216 33.99 -4.74 42.88
CA SER A 216 34.74 -3.79 42.03
C SER A 216 35.22 -4.52 40.72
N ALA A 217 35.53 -3.83 39.61
CA ALA A 217 36.89 -3.58 39.04
C ALA A 217 37.75 -4.83 38.70
N ALA A 218 38.52 -4.94 37.60
CA ALA A 218 38.77 -4.10 36.42
C ALA A 218 39.48 -4.94 35.31
N ALA A 219 39.71 -4.33 34.12
CA ALA A 219 40.79 -4.52 33.13
C ALA A 219 41.38 -5.93 32.79
N GLY A 220 41.81 -6.24 31.56
CA GLY A 220 41.96 -5.41 30.34
C GLY A 220 42.89 -6.08 29.31
N ALA A 221 43.30 -5.32 28.27
CA ALA A 221 44.20 -5.68 27.15
C ALA A 221 43.73 -6.84 26.23
N ALA A 222 43.68 -6.77 24.88
CA ALA A 222 44.35 -6.00 23.82
C ALA A 222 45.68 -6.60 23.28
N LEU A 223 46.02 -6.21 22.03
CA LEU A 223 47.24 -6.50 21.24
C LEU A 223 47.27 -7.91 20.58
N PHE A 224 47.76 -8.15 19.33
CA PHE A 224 48.01 -7.27 18.16
C PHE A 224 48.12 -8.13 16.85
N PRO A 225 48.59 -7.66 15.64
CA PRO A 225 48.01 -8.09 14.36
C PRO A 225 49.00 -8.85 13.41
N GLY A 226 48.57 -9.07 12.16
CA GLY A 226 49.45 -9.46 11.04
C GLY A 226 49.09 -8.76 9.72
N THR A 227 50.08 -8.09 9.11
CA THR A 227 50.14 -7.71 7.68
C THR A 227 50.49 -8.94 6.82
N VAL A 228 50.33 -8.98 5.49
CA VAL A 228 51.20 -8.47 4.38
C VAL A 228 50.45 -8.80 3.05
N GLY A 229 50.61 -8.16 1.88
CA GLY A 229 51.61 -7.19 1.41
C GLY A 229 51.22 -6.40 0.14
N SER A 230 51.76 -6.77 -1.04
CA SER A 230 51.91 -5.84 -2.19
C SER A 230 51.74 -6.44 -3.59
N GLY A 231 51.51 -5.57 -4.59
CA GLY A 231 51.64 -5.85 -6.03
C GLY A 231 51.51 -4.57 -6.89
N ALA A 232 52.57 -4.18 -7.60
CA ALA A 232 52.62 -3.09 -8.59
C ALA A 232 52.54 -3.68 -10.03
N VAL A 233 52.66 -2.99 -11.19
CA VAL A 233 53.30 -1.74 -11.65
C VAL A 233 52.57 -1.26 -12.94
N GLY A 234 52.61 0.03 -13.30
CA GLY A 234 52.28 0.47 -14.68
C GLY A 234 52.15 1.98 -14.93
N ALA A 235 53.26 2.69 -15.19
CA ALA A 235 53.27 4.00 -15.87
C ALA A 235 53.10 3.78 -17.41
N VAL A 236 52.77 4.75 -18.28
CA VAL A 236 53.41 6.04 -18.61
C VAL A 236 52.34 6.97 -19.23
N GLY A 237 52.29 8.28 -18.91
CA GLY A 237 52.83 9.31 -19.81
C GLY A 237 52.06 10.64 -19.70
N ALA A 238 52.75 11.78 -19.87
CA ALA A 238 52.26 13.10 -19.47
C ALA A 238 51.57 13.91 -20.60
N GLY A 239 50.73 14.87 -20.19
CA GLY A 239 50.11 15.87 -21.08
C GLY A 239 49.38 16.96 -20.31
N THR A 240 50.06 18.08 -20.02
CA THR A 240 49.49 19.24 -19.29
C THR A 240 48.85 20.27 -20.24
N VAL A 241 47.54 20.54 -20.07
CA VAL A 241 46.96 21.87 -20.33
C VAL A 241 45.75 22.12 -19.40
N ASN A 242 45.49 23.38 -19.06
CA ASN A 242 44.40 23.86 -18.19
C ASN A 242 43.74 25.10 -18.87
N PRO A 243 42.73 25.76 -18.28
CA PRO A 243 41.29 25.50 -18.41
C PRO A 243 40.55 26.54 -19.28
N ALA A 244 39.35 26.19 -19.81
CA ALA A 244 38.37 27.20 -20.23
C ALA A 244 36.90 26.70 -20.25
N THR A 245 36.03 27.52 -19.65
CA THR A 245 34.58 27.70 -19.87
C THR A 245 33.85 26.89 -20.96
N VAL A 246 32.77 26.21 -20.58
CA VAL A 246 31.68 25.81 -21.49
C VAL A 246 30.43 26.65 -21.18
N LYS A 247 29.95 27.42 -22.17
CA LYS A 247 28.63 28.06 -22.13
C LYS A 247 28.00 28.06 -23.53
N GLY A 248 26.93 27.29 -23.69
CA GLY A 248 25.94 27.46 -24.74
C GLY A 248 26.23 26.82 -26.11
N ALA A 249 25.49 25.75 -26.42
CA ALA A 249 24.95 25.53 -27.76
C ALA A 249 23.65 24.72 -27.63
N GLN A 250 22.53 25.29 -28.09
CA GLN A 250 21.33 24.52 -28.39
C GLN A 250 21.56 23.81 -29.73
N THR A 251 21.26 22.52 -29.81
CA THR A 251 21.09 21.83 -31.10
C THR A 251 19.79 21.06 -31.07
N ALA A 252 18.87 21.43 -31.97
CA ALA A 252 17.62 20.73 -32.17
C ALA A 252 17.88 19.32 -32.71
N LEU A 253 17.21 18.31 -32.14
CA LEU A 253 17.20 16.95 -32.67
C LEU A 253 15.95 16.74 -33.51
N THR A 254 16.16 16.60 -34.82
CA THR A 254 15.17 16.19 -35.80
C THR A 254 14.74 14.74 -35.55
N SER A 255 13.45 14.46 -35.73
CA SER A 255 12.87 13.13 -35.52
C SER A 255 13.37 12.09 -36.53
N GLY A 256 14.11 11.09 -36.04
CA GLY A 256 14.40 9.83 -36.72
C GLY A 256 14.00 8.67 -35.81
N GLY A 257 13.09 7.81 -36.27
CA GLY A 257 12.41 6.85 -35.40
C GLY A 257 13.23 5.59 -35.08
N ASN A 258 13.13 5.13 -33.82
CA ASN A 258 13.12 3.71 -33.48
C ASN A 258 12.11 3.54 -32.34
N GLY A 259 11.06 2.75 -32.58
CA GLY A 259 9.83 2.80 -31.79
C GLY A 259 9.91 2.05 -30.47
N VAL A 260 9.74 2.78 -29.36
CA VAL A 260 9.12 2.23 -28.15
C VAL A 260 7.63 2.56 -28.26
N GLY A 261 6.86 1.63 -28.86
CA GLY A 261 5.42 1.81 -29.02
C GLY A 261 4.71 1.83 -27.66
N LEU A 262 4.03 2.93 -27.36
CA LEU A 262 3.03 2.95 -26.28
C LEU A 262 1.84 2.04 -26.65
N PRO A 263 1.03 1.58 -25.68
CA PRO A 263 -0.16 0.77 -25.96
C PRO A 263 -1.11 1.42 -26.97
N PRO A 264 -1.90 0.64 -27.73
CA PRO A 264 -2.89 1.17 -28.66
C PRO A 264 -3.87 2.13 -27.95
N GLY A 265 -3.83 3.40 -28.34
CA GLY A 265 -4.62 4.49 -27.72
C GLY A 265 -3.79 5.61 -27.12
N ASP A 266 -2.53 5.35 -26.75
CA ASP A 266 -1.64 6.35 -26.17
C ASP A 266 -0.93 7.17 -27.27
N THR A 267 -1.47 8.36 -27.53
CA THR A 267 -0.75 9.42 -28.27
C THR A 267 -0.27 10.48 -27.30
N ILE A 268 1.03 10.79 -27.31
CA ILE A 268 1.56 11.95 -26.58
C ILE A 268 1.02 13.21 -27.27
N ARG A 269 0.01 13.85 -26.67
CA ARG A 269 -0.46 15.17 -27.12
C ARG A 269 0.63 16.20 -26.86
N THR A 270 1.17 16.77 -27.92
CA THR A 270 2.09 17.91 -27.89
C THR A 270 1.33 19.22 -27.61
N GLY A 271 0.86 19.37 -26.38
CA GLY A 271 0.28 20.59 -25.85
C GLY A 271 0.37 20.61 -24.32
N PRO A 272 0.27 21.77 -23.67
CA PRO A 272 0.27 21.85 -22.21
C PRO A 272 -0.93 21.07 -21.66
N VAL A 273 -0.66 19.94 -21.00
CA VAL A 273 -1.66 19.21 -20.22
C VAL A 273 -1.98 20.08 -19.01
N VAL A 274 -3.02 20.91 -19.14
CA VAL A 274 -3.57 21.66 -18.01
C VAL A 274 -4.15 20.64 -17.04
N PRO A 275 -3.64 20.52 -15.80
CA PRO A 275 -4.24 19.62 -14.82
C PRO A 275 -5.69 20.03 -14.57
N ALA A 276 -6.57 19.05 -14.37
CA ALA A 276 -7.92 19.32 -13.87
C ALA A 276 -7.78 20.21 -12.62
N PRO A 277 -8.53 21.33 -12.53
CA PRO A 277 -8.46 22.22 -11.38
C PRO A 277 -8.63 21.42 -10.08
N ALA A 278 -7.84 21.77 -9.05
CA ALA A 278 -8.02 21.19 -7.72
C ALA A 278 -9.49 21.30 -7.31
N LEU A 279 -10.02 20.28 -6.63
CA LEU A 279 -11.40 20.30 -6.13
C LEU A 279 -11.59 21.55 -5.25
N PRO A 280 -12.37 22.57 -5.68
CA PRO A 280 -12.31 23.90 -5.07
C PRO A 280 -12.87 23.90 -3.65
N GLY A 281 -12.00 24.08 -2.65
CA GLY A 281 -12.40 23.98 -1.25
C GLY A 281 -12.48 22.55 -0.72
N ALA A 282 -11.74 21.62 -1.33
CA ALA A 282 -11.37 20.37 -0.65
C ALA A 282 -10.53 20.72 0.60
N ASP A 283 -11.14 20.54 1.77
CA ASP A 283 -10.52 20.74 3.07
C ASP A 283 -9.58 19.56 3.39
N SER A 284 -8.27 19.79 3.40
CA SER A 284 -7.29 18.73 3.69
C SER A 284 -7.35 18.23 5.14
N GLU A 285 -7.98 18.98 6.05
CA GLU A 285 -8.16 18.54 7.44
C GLU A 285 -9.34 17.57 7.61
N LYS A 286 -10.23 17.45 6.62
CA LYS A 286 -11.46 16.63 6.71
C LYS A 286 -11.49 15.51 5.65
N PRO A 287 -11.81 14.26 6.02
CA PRO A 287 -12.03 13.20 5.04
C PRO A 287 -13.15 13.58 4.07
N SER A 288 -13.05 13.13 2.83
CA SER A 288 -14.16 13.26 1.87
C SER A 288 -15.42 12.57 2.40
N PRO A 289 -16.60 13.21 2.31
CA PRO A 289 -17.82 12.66 2.89
C PRO A 289 -18.27 11.40 2.15
N LEU A 290 -18.39 10.29 2.89
CA LEU A 290 -18.87 9.00 2.36
C LEU A 290 -20.34 9.03 1.95
N THR A 291 -21.12 10.01 2.40
CA THR A 291 -22.53 10.17 2.02
C THR A 291 -22.84 11.64 1.75
N GLY A 292 -23.84 11.89 0.93
CA GLY A 292 -24.37 13.23 0.72
C GLY A 292 -25.72 13.22 0.03
N ARG A 293 -26.39 14.37 0.07
CA ARG A 293 -27.65 14.63 -0.61
C ARG A 293 -27.54 15.93 -1.38
N VAL A 294 -28.01 15.93 -2.62
CA VAL A 294 -28.09 17.10 -3.47
C VAL A 294 -29.20 18.03 -2.93
N PRO A 295 -28.93 19.33 -2.74
CA PRO A 295 -29.95 20.30 -2.33
C PRO A 295 -31.16 20.33 -3.27
N GLY A 296 -32.31 20.72 -2.71
CA GLY A 296 -33.60 20.76 -3.40
C GLY A 296 -34.44 19.48 -3.20
N ASP A 297 -35.68 19.54 -3.67
CA ASP A 297 -36.64 18.45 -3.52
C ASP A 297 -36.38 17.30 -4.50
N ALA A 298 -36.76 16.09 -4.10
CA ALA A 298 -36.65 14.91 -4.94
C ALA A 298 -37.77 14.93 -5.99
N GLY A 299 -37.40 15.24 -7.24
CA GLY A 299 -38.28 15.12 -8.40
C GLY A 299 -38.46 13.67 -8.87
N ALA A 300 -39.07 13.49 -10.04
CA ALA A 300 -39.10 12.19 -10.71
C ALA A 300 -37.68 11.70 -11.02
N SER A 301 -37.42 10.40 -10.83
CA SER A 301 -36.08 9.81 -11.02
C SER A 301 -35.55 10.05 -12.43
N VAL A 302 -34.43 10.78 -12.54
CA VAL A 302 -33.88 11.16 -13.84
C VAL A 302 -32.83 10.15 -14.32
N PRO A 303 -32.83 9.78 -15.62
CA PRO A 303 -31.76 9.01 -16.24
C PRO A 303 -30.37 9.62 -16.03
N LEU A 304 -29.41 8.82 -15.58
CA LEU A 304 -27.99 9.18 -15.58
C LEU A 304 -27.43 9.17 -17.01
N GLY A 305 -26.67 10.22 -17.34
CA GLY A 305 -25.72 10.18 -18.46
C GLY A 305 -24.49 9.34 -18.14
N ALA A 306 -23.63 9.11 -19.12
CA ALA A 306 -22.31 8.52 -18.87
C ALA A 306 -21.47 9.45 -17.97
N PRO A 307 -20.58 8.93 -17.10
CA PRO A 307 -19.71 9.75 -16.27
C PRO A 307 -18.80 10.62 -17.14
N ARG A 308 -18.55 11.87 -16.73
CA ARG A 308 -17.53 12.72 -17.38
C ARG A 308 -16.16 12.38 -16.80
N ILE A 309 -15.23 11.97 -17.66
CA ILE A 309 -13.89 11.54 -17.27
C ILE A 309 -12.85 12.64 -17.59
N GLY A 310 -12.04 13.01 -16.60
CA GLY A 310 -10.87 13.88 -16.74
C GLY A 310 -9.59 13.14 -16.37
N LYS A 311 -8.77 12.79 -17.37
CA LYS A 311 -7.48 12.10 -17.16
C LYS A 311 -6.38 13.13 -16.88
N ASN A 312 -5.61 12.95 -15.81
CA ASN A 312 -4.48 13.80 -15.42
C ASN A 312 -3.25 12.94 -15.10
N PRO A 313 -2.04 13.51 -15.07
CA PRO A 313 -0.86 12.76 -14.65
C PRO A 313 -1.04 12.16 -13.25
N GLY A 314 -1.14 10.82 -13.17
CA GLY A 314 -1.25 10.06 -11.92
C GLY A 314 -2.59 10.20 -11.19
N LEU A 315 -3.64 10.72 -11.84
CA LEU A 315 -4.95 10.96 -11.22
C LEU A 315 -6.05 11.06 -12.29
N THR A 316 -7.12 10.29 -12.11
CA THR A 316 -8.31 10.37 -12.97
C THR A 316 -9.52 10.87 -12.18
N ARG A 317 -10.16 11.94 -12.69
CA ARG A 317 -11.40 12.48 -12.14
C ARG A 317 -12.60 11.86 -12.85
N VAL A 318 -13.55 11.34 -12.07
CA VAL A 318 -14.87 10.91 -12.51
C VAL A 318 -15.89 11.92 -11.99
N VAL A 319 -16.77 12.44 -12.86
CA VAL A 319 -17.86 13.34 -12.46
C VAL A 319 -19.20 12.72 -12.82
N LEU A 320 -20.08 12.62 -11.83
CA LEU A 320 -21.46 12.18 -11.97
C LEU A 320 -22.38 13.40 -11.85
N ASP A 321 -23.20 13.63 -12.87
CA ASP A 321 -24.18 14.72 -12.91
C ASP A 321 -25.51 14.27 -12.28
N LEU A 322 -25.86 14.86 -11.14
CA LEU A 322 -26.96 14.43 -10.27
C LEU A 322 -28.12 15.46 -10.24
N PRO A 323 -29.39 15.03 -10.27
CA PRO A 323 -30.54 15.90 -10.05
C PRO A 323 -30.62 16.42 -8.62
N ALA A 324 -31.41 17.50 -8.43
CA ALA A 324 -31.86 17.95 -7.11
C ALA A 324 -32.50 16.81 -6.30
N GLY A 325 -32.29 16.83 -4.99
CA GLY A 325 -32.83 15.85 -4.05
C GLY A 325 -32.21 14.44 -4.08
N ALA A 326 -31.40 14.10 -5.11
CA ALA A 326 -30.69 12.82 -5.20
C ALA A 326 -29.74 12.60 -4.03
N SER A 327 -29.53 11.34 -3.66
CA SER A 327 -28.61 10.96 -2.57
C SER A 327 -27.51 10.04 -3.11
N TYR A 328 -26.33 10.13 -2.53
CA TYR A 328 -25.20 9.26 -2.86
C TYR A 328 -24.53 8.68 -1.60
N ARG A 329 -24.00 7.46 -1.73
CA ARG A 329 -23.10 6.83 -0.78
C ARG A 329 -21.88 6.25 -1.51
N LEU A 330 -20.70 6.70 -1.12
CA LEU A 330 -19.41 6.22 -1.60
C LEU A 330 -19.00 5.02 -0.74
N VAL A 331 -18.67 3.92 -1.40
CA VAL A 331 -18.29 2.65 -0.78
C VAL A 331 -16.94 2.23 -1.35
N PRO A 332 -15.84 2.52 -0.64
CA PRO A 332 -14.52 2.01 -0.99
C PRO A 332 -14.48 0.48 -0.93
N THR A 333 -13.77 -0.15 -1.87
CA THR A 333 -13.67 -1.61 -2.01
C THR A 333 -12.27 -2.05 -2.45
N ALA A 334 -11.99 -3.35 -2.35
CA ALA A 334 -10.76 -3.98 -2.83
C ALA A 334 -10.49 -3.79 -4.34
N LEU A 335 -11.53 -3.54 -5.16
CA LEU A 335 -11.43 -3.38 -6.62
C LEU A 335 -11.53 -1.92 -7.09
N GLY A 336 -11.64 -0.97 -6.16
CA GLY A 336 -11.99 0.42 -6.46
C GLY A 336 -13.20 0.84 -5.66
N MET A 337 -14.15 1.58 -6.24
CA MET A 337 -15.22 2.20 -5.47
C MET A 337 -16.60 1.93 -6.08
N ARG A 338 -17.59 1.65 -5.24
CA ARG A 338 -19.00 1.68 -5.63
C ARG A 338 -19.63 3.00 -5.16
N VAL A 339 -20.37 3.66 -6.03
CA VAL A 339 -21.25 4.78 -5.68
C VAL A 339 -22.68 4.28 -5.73
N GLU A 340 -23.35 4.24 -4.58
CA GLU A 340 -24.77 3.88 -4.47
C GLU A 340 -25.56 5.19 -4.61
N LEU A 341 -26.41 5.29 -5.62
CA LEU A 341 -27.19 6.49 -5.95
C LEU A 341 -28.69 6.22 -5.81
N SER A 342 -29.43 7.19 -5.27
CA SER A 342 -30.90 7.17 -5.17
C SER A 342 -31.52 8.43 -5.75
N GLY A 343 -32.75 8.33 -6.28
CA GLY A 343 -33.41 9.42 -7.02
C GLY A 343 -32.99 9.53 -8.49
N VAL A 344 -32.36 8.49 -9.02
CA VAL A 344 -31.84 8.40 -10.40
C VAL A 344 -32.13 7.03 -10.99
N THR A 345 -32.14 6.93 -12.32
CA THR A 345 -32.29 5.69 -13.08
C THR A 345 -31.11 5.49 -14.05
N VAL A 346 -30.89 4.26 -14.52
CA VAL A 346 -29.91 4.02 -15.59
C VAL A 346 -30.47 4.59 -16.89
N GLY A 347 -29.71 5.47 -17.55
CA GLY A 347 -30.11 6.06 -18.82
C GLY A 347 -29.78 5.20 -20.06
N PRO A 348 -30.20 5.67 -21.25
CA PRO A 348 -29.94 5.01 -22.53
C PRO A 348 -28.49 5.20 -23.03
N ALA A 349 -27.65 5.89 -22.27
CA ALA A 349 -26.21 6.02 -22.55
C ALA A 349 -25.49 4.67 -22.35
N ALA A 350 -24.20 4.62 -22.71
CA ALA A 350 -23.35 3.48 -22.37
C ALA A 350 -23.49 3.15 -20.87
N GLN A 351 -23.69 1.87 -20.56
CA GLN A 351 -23.85 1.40 -19.17
C GLN A 351 -22.54 0.88 -18.58
N MET A 352 -21.46 0.83 -19.38
CA MET A 352 -20.11 0.52 -18.95
C MET A 352 -19.07 1.05 -19.93
N GLU A 353 -17.84 1.20 -19.46
CA GLU A 353 -16.64 1.49 -20.25
C GLU A 353 -15.44 0.77 -19.63
N ALA A 354 -14.50 0.31 -20.45
CA ALA A 354 -13.25 -0.31 -20.03
C ALA A 354 -12.06 0.49 -20.60
N ASP A 355 -10.85 0.21 -20.11
CA ASP A 355 -9.60 0.86 -20.49
C ASP A 355 -9.63 2.40 -20.37
N VAL A 356 -10.37 2.88 -19.38
CA VAL A 356 -10.66 4.30 -19.16
C VAL A 356 -9.37 5.09 -18.85
N SER A 357 -8.46 4.57 -18.02
CA SER A 357 -7.22 5.26 -17.62
C SER A 357 -6.27 4.31 -16.87
N PRO A 358 -5.01 4.74 -16.58
CA PRO A 358 -4.12 4.01 -15.69
C PRO A 358 -4.66 3.86 -14.25
N GLU A 359 -5.38 4.85 -13.71
CA GLU A 359 -5.88 4.82 -12.32
C GLU A 359 -7.28 4.20 -12.19
N VAL A 360 -8.17 4.49 -13.15
CA VAL A 360 -9.52 3.93 -13.28
C VAL A 360 -9.56 3.04 -14.52
N ARG A 361 -9.64 1.72 -14.33
CA ARG A 361 -9.64 0.70 -15.38
C ARG A 361 -10.98 0.61 -16.12
N GLY A 362 -12.07 1.00 -15.49
CA GLY A 362 -13.39 0.99 -16.11
C GLY A 362 -14.49 1.46 -15.16
N TRP A 363 -15.68 1.63 -15.69
CA TRP A 363 -16.88 1.90 -14.90
C TRP A 363 -18.09 1.11 -15.42
N ARG A 364 -19.09 0.91 -14.56
CA ARG A 364 -20.34 0.20 -14.86
C ARG A 364 -21.50 0.78 -14.06
N TYR A 365 -22.68 0.84 -14.66
CA TYR A 365 -23.96 1.09 -14.01
C TYR A 365 -24.74 -0.22 -13.85
N ASP A 366 -25.12 -0.54 -12.63
CA ASP A 366 -26.04 -1.63 -12.30
C ASP A 366 -27.35 -1.03 -11.75
N ALA A 367 -28.49 -1.28 -12.40
CA ALA A 367 -29.79 -0.81 -11.92
C ALA A 367 -30.21 -1.54 -10.64
N ILE A 368 -30.77 -0.82 -9.66
CA ILE A 368 -31.31 -1.39 -8.42
C ILE A 368 -32.69 -0.82 -8.12
N SER A 369 -33.40 -1.43 -7.17
CA SER A 369 -34.67 -0.88 -6.66
C SER A 369 -34.43 0.53 -6.07
N GLY A 370 -35.08 1.54 -6.65
CA GLY A 370 -34.99 2.94 -6.22
C GLY A 370 -33.70 3.68 -6.61
N GLY A 371 -32.83 3.13 -7.45
CA GLY A 371 -31.54 3.76 -7.72
C GLY A 371 -30.61 3.07 -8.73
N VAL A 372 -29.33 3.43 -8.64
CA VAL A 372 -28.24 2.90 -9.48
C VAL A 372 -26.99 2.66 -8.63
N HIS A 373 -26.32 1.53 -8.81
CA HIS A 373 -24.94 1.35 -8.37
C HIS A 373 -23.99 1.71 -9.51
N VAL A 374 -23.06 2.64 -9.27
CA VAL A 374 -21.94 2.92 -10.16
C VAL A 374 -20.71 2.21 -9.63
N SER A 375 -20.25 1.16 -10.31
CA SER A 375 -18.98 0.50 -10.01
C SER A 375 -17.85 1.22 -10.75
N LEU A 376 -16.84 1.73 -10.05
CA LEU A 376 -15.61 2.30 -10.59
C LEU A 376 -14.45 1.35 -10.28
N LEU A 377 -13.96 0.64 -11.29
CA LEU A 377 -12.84 -0.29 -11.19
C LEU A 377 -11.53 0.50 -11.24
N THR A 378 -10.66 0.37 -10.25
CA THR A 378 -9.39 1.11 -10.14
C THR A 378 -8.18 0.20 -10.24
N ALA A 379 -6.98 0.79 -10.41
CA ALA A 379 -5.72 0.06 -10.46
C ALA A 379 -5.16 -0.35 -9.09
N ALA A 380 -5.68 0.21 -8.00
CA ALA A 380 -5.36 -0.13 -6.62
C ALA A 380 -6.63 -0.10 -5.78
N PRO A 381 -6.71 -0.87 -4.68
CA PRO A 381 -7.82 -0.78 -3.72
C PRO A 381 -8.07 0.66 -3.26
N THR A 382 -9.33 1.00 -2.98
CA THR A 382 -9.66 2.22 -2.23
C THR A 382 -10.02 1.86 -0.80
N THR A 383 -9.72 2.75 0.14
CA THR A 383 -10.10 2.61 1.55
C THR A 383 -10.97 3.80 1.97
N VAL A 384 -11.50 3.78 3.19
CA VAL A 384 -12.21 4.96 3.76
C VAL A 384 -11.32 6.21 3.94
N ARG A 385 -10.00 6.09 3.71
CA ARG A 385 -8.99 7.12 3.97
C ARG A 385 -7.99 7.35 2.82
N SER A 386 -8.04 6.55 1.74
CA SER A 386 -7.04 6.59 0.66
C SER A 386 -7.52 6.00 -0.66
N GLY A 387 -6.80 6.32 -1.74
CA GLY A 387 -7.10 5.93 -3.12
C GLY A 387 -8.05 6.89 -3.87
N TRP A 388 -8.74 7.76 -3.14
CA TRP A 388 -9.73 8.69 -3.69
C TRP A 388 -9.95 9.92 -2.80
N ARG A 389 -10.60 10.95 -3.36
CA ARG A 389 -11.28 12.03 -2.64
C ARG A 389 -12.48 12.51 -3.47
N SER A 390 -13.46 13.15 -2.86
CA SER A 390 -14.66 13.62 -3.57
C SER A 390 -15.17 14.97 -3.08
N GLN A 391 -15.90 15.66 -3.96
CA GLN A 391 -16.66 16.86 -3.62
C GLN A 391 -17.96 16.91 -4.40
N LEU A 392 -19.07 17.27 -3.73
CA LEU A 392 -20.28 17.69 -4.41
C LEU A 392 -20.16 19.18 -4.76
N LEU A 393 -20.17 19.49 -6.06
CA LEU A 393 -20.12 20.85 -6.58
C LEU A 393 -21.52 21.32 -7.02
N PRO A 394 -21.83 22.62 -6.89
CA PRO A 394 -23.07 23.19 -7.40
C PRO A 394 -23.17 23.06 -8.94
N PRO A 395 -24.34 23.30 -9.54
CA PRO A 395 -24.48 23.27 -10.99
C PRO A 395 -23.51 24.23 -11.69
N ALA A 396 -23.05 23.83 -12.88
CA ALA A 396 -22.29 24.71 -13.76
C ALA A 396 -23.25 25.73 -14.42
N SER A 397 -22.74 26.87 -14.86
CA SER A 397 -23.52 27.81 -15.67
C SER A 397 -24.13 27.09 -16.88
N GLY A 398 -25.46 27.21 -17.06
CA GLY A 398 -26.22 26.52 -18.10
C GLY A 398 -26.64 25.08 -17.78
N SER A 399 -26.47 24.60 -16.55
CA SER A 399 -26.93 23.27 -16.09
C SER A 399 -27.79 23.37 -14.83
N ASP A 400 -28.76 22.46 -14.68
CA ASP A 400 -29.52 22.23 -13.45
C ASP A 400 -28.89 21.15 -12.55
N ARG A 401 -27.86 20.43 -13.05
CA ARG A 401 -27.24 19.27 -12.39
C ARG A 401 -26.12 19.66 -11.45
N TYR A 402 -26.20 19.19 -10.21
CA TYR A 402 -25.05 19.16 -9.31
C TYR A 402 -24.04 18.11 -9.79
N ARG A 403 -22.77 18.30 -9.40
CA ARG A 403 -21.65 17.50 -9.92
C ARG A 403 -20.95 16.82 -8.76
N LEU A 404 -21.16 15.51 -8.61
CA LEU A 404 -20.35 14.70 -7.70
C LEU A 404 -19.03 14.39 -8.40
N ALA A 405 -18.00 15.18 -8.10
CA ALA A 405 -16.66 15.02 -8.62
C ALA A 405 -15.82 14.14 -7.69
N ILE A 406 -15.13 13.16 -8.26
CA ILE A 406 -14.37 12.15 -7.53
C ILE A 406 -12.99 12.04 -8.19
N ASP A 407 -11.95 12.40 -7.47
CA ASP A 407 -10.57 12.15 -7.88
C ASP A 407 -10.16 10.74 -7.43
N LEU A 408 -9.59 9.94 -8.32
CA LEU A 408 -9.12 8.58 -8.08
C LEU A 408 -7.64 8.48 -8.46
N SER A 409 -6.81 8.01 -7.53
CA SER A 409 -5.37 7.83 -7.72
C SER A 409 -4.83 6.87 -6.65
N PRO A 410 -3.98 5.89 -7.02
CA PRO A 410 -3.35 5.01 -6.02
C PRO A 410 -2.44 5.79 -5.06
N ALA A 411 -1.99 6.98 -5.43
CA ALA A 411 -1.12 7.84 -4.63
C ALA A 411 -1.89 8.75 -3.66
N LEU A 412 -3.23 8.78 -3.65
CA LEU A 412 -3.99 9.58 -2.65
C LEU A 412 -3.92 8.89 -1.28
N ALA A 413 -3.29 9.55 -0.31
CA ALA A 413 -3.13 9.07 1.06
C ALA A 413 -3.96 9.90 2.07
N ASP A 414 -3.96 9.48 3.33
CA ASP A 414 -4.69 10.14 4.41
C ASP A 414 -3.92 11.35 4.95
N THR A 415 -4.42 12.55 4.63
CA THR A 415 -3.83 13.85 5.00
C THR A 415 -4.53 14.51 6.19
N THR A 416 -5.53 13.89 6.83
CA THR A 416 -6.25 14.59 7.90
C THR A 416 -5.38 14.78 9.13
N ALA A 417 -5.47 15.93 9.78
CA ALA A 417 -4.68 16.25 10.97
C ALA A 417 -4.84 15.20 12.08
N LEU A 418 -3.71 14.74 12.62
CA LEU A 418 -3.68 13.94 13.85
C LEU A 418 -4.01 14.82 15.05
N LYS A 419 -4.86 14.33 15.96
CA LYS A 419 -5.12 14.99 17.24
C LYS A 419 -3.87 14.98 18.11
N PRO A 420 -3.70 15.92 19.07
CA PRO A 420 -2.57 15.91 20.00
C PRO A 420 -2.39 14.58 20.75
N SER A 421 -3.49 13.89 21.09
CA SER A 421 -3.47 12.56 21.72
C SER A 421 -3.02 11.43 20.80
N GLU A 422 -3.12 11.61 19.48
CA GLU A 422 -2.70 10.64 18.46
C GLU A 422 -1.23 10.85 18.07
N LYS A 423 -0.67 12.06 18.25
CA LYS A 423 0.75 12.38 18.06
C LYS A 423 1.65 11.93 19.24
N ILE A 424 1.35 10.78 19.86
CA ILE A 424 2.07 10.24 21.02
C ILE A 424 2.51 8.81 20.72
N VAL A 425 3.81 8.55 20.85
CA VAL A 425 4.37 7.19 20.85
C VAL A 425 4.47 6.73 22.30
N ALA A 426 3.86 5.59 22.62
CA ALA A 426 3.89 5.04 23.97
C ALA A 426 5.33 4.70 24.41
N SER A 427 5.62 4.78 25.71
CA SER A 427 6.99 4.62 26.21
C SER A 427 7.61 3.27 25.83
N VAL A 428 8.94 3.29 25.69
CA VAL A 428 9.80 2.13 25.48
C VAL A 428 10.53 1.84 26.79
N PRO A 429 10.48 0.60 27.32
CA PRO A 429 11.20 0.26 28.54
C PRO A 429 12.73 0.33 28.33
N PRO A 430 13.49 0.75 29.36
CA PRO A 430 14.95 0.59 29.37
C PRO A 430 15.38 -0.86 29.18
N ILE A 431 16.54 -1.06 28.55
CA ILE A 431 17.14 -2.38 28.29
C ILE A 431 18.36 -2.63 29.20
N PRO A 432 18.64 -3.89 29.58
CA PRO A 432 19.87 -4.23 30.31
C PRO A 432 21.13 -3.91 29.49
N THR A 433 22.16 -3.35 30.14
CA THR A 433 23.43 -2.99 29.48
C THR A 433 24.36 -4.17 29.24
N ALA A 434 24.17 -5.30 29.93
CA ALA A 434 24.99 -6.50 29.81
C ALA A 434 24.34 -7.54 28.87
N ARG A 435 25.12 -8.08 27.92
CA ARG A 435 24.78 -9.26 27.12
C ARG A 435 25.59 -10.45 27.62
N GLY A 436 25.01 -11.26 28.50
CA GLY A 436 25.66 -12.43 29.12
C GLY A 436 24.66 -13.20 30.00
N THR A 437 25.01 -14.43 30.38
CA THR A 437 24.12 -15.42 31.03
C THR A 437 23.41 -14.90 32.30
N ALA A 438 22.11 -15.19 32.40
CA ALA A 438 21.17 -14.64 33.38
C ALA A 438 21.31 -15.18 34.83
N ILE A 439 22.53 -15.47 35.30
CA ILE A 439 22.76 -16.21 36.56
C ILE A 439 23.13 -15.30 37.76
N LEU A 440 23.43 -14.01 37.55
CA LEU A 440 23.82 -13.07 38.63
C LEU A 440 23.05 -11.72 38.59
N ALA A 441 21.75 -11.76 38.29
CA ALA A 441 20.93 -10.58 38.04
C ALA A 441 20.42 -9.82 39.29
N LEU A 442 21.31 -9.45 40.24
CA LEU A 442 20.99 -8.48 41.31
C LEU A 442 21.44 -7.04 41.00
N SER A 443 22.18 -6.81 39.91
CA SER A 443 22.73 -5.49 39.57
C SER A 443 22.78 -5.22 38.05
N ALA A 444 21.78 -5.68 37.31
CA ALA A 444 21.62 -5.29 35.91
C ALA A 444 21.41 -3.77 35.80
N SER A 445 22.41 -3.06 35.26
CA SER A 445 22.25 -1.65 34.91
C SER A 445 21.36 -1.54 33.68
N TYR A 446 20.46 -0.57 33.67
CA TYR A 446 19.53 -0.32 32.57
C TYR A 446 19.90 0.96 31.84
N ALA A 447 19.84 0.92 30.50
CA ALA A 447 20.02 2.08 29.64
C ALA A 447 18.79 2.31 28.76
N ARG A 448 18.61 3.54 28.29
CA ARG A 448 17.66 3.83 27.21
C ARG A 448 18.09 3.07 25.95
N PRO A 449 17.17 2.43 25.20
CA PRO A 449 17.53 1.89 23.90
C PRO A 449 18.01 3.00 22.98
N ARG A 450 19.05 2.74 22.20
CA ARG A 450 19.65 3.68 21.25
C ARG A 450 19.28 3.33 19.82
N VAL A 451 18.79 4.31 19.06
CA VAL A 451 18.46 4.18 17.63
C VAL A 451 19.18 5.27 16.84
N VAL A 452 19.71 4.90 15.68
CA VAL A 452 20.19 5.87 14.69
C VAL A 452 19.07 6.18 13.70
N ILE A 453 18.75 7.46 13.55
CA ILE A 453 17.89 7.98 12.48
C ILE A 453 18.79 8.69 11.47
N ASP A 454 18.69 8.28 10.21
CA ASP A 454 19.43 8.85 9.09
C ASP A 454 18.50 9.57 8.11
N PRO A 455 18.33 10.89 8.23
CA PRO A 455 17.76 11.69 7.16
C PRO A 455 18.70 11.65 5.96
N GLY A 456 18.33 10.92 4.90
CA GLY A 456 19.15 10.77 3.70
C GLY A 456 19.54 12.11 3.07
N HIS A 457 20.67 12.14 2.36
CA HIS A 457 21.18 13.32 1.64
C HIS A 457 21.46 14.53 2.57
N GLY A 458 21.51 15.76 2.05
CA GLY A 458 21.79 16.99 2.80
C GLY A 458 23.01 17.76 2.30
N GLY A 459 23.08 19.05 2.61
CA GLY A 459 24.14 19.94 2.14
C GLY A 459 24.05 20.17 0.62
N ILE A 460 25.16 19.92 -0.10
CA ILE A 460 25.24 20.02 -1.56
C ILE A 460 24.57 18.85 -2.28
N ASP A 461 24.27 17.76 -1.57
CA ASP A 461 23.53 16.62 -2.11
C ASP A 461 22.02 16.82 -1.86
N PRO A 462 21.21 17.16 -2.89
CA PRO A 462 19.77 17.38 -2.72
C PRO A 462 18.97 16.07 -2.62
N GLY A 463 19.57 14.93 -2.99
CA GLY A 463 18.82 13.73 -3.36
C GLY A 463 18.00 13.92 -4.63
N ALA A 464 16.90 13.18 -4.75
CA ALA A 464 15.95 13.35 -5.82
C ALA A 464 15.27 14.74 -5.78
N VAL A 465 15.11 15.35 -6.96
CA VAL A 465 14.45 16.65 -7.14
C VAL A 465 13.27 16.46 -8.09
N GLY A 466 12.08 16.81 -7.63
CA GLY A 466 10.84 16.67 -8.38
C GLY A 466 9.77 17.63 -7.85
N ALA A 467 8.61 17.10 -7.45
CA ALA A 467 7.60 17.87 -6.74
C ALA A 467 8.09 18.36 -5.36
N VAL A 468 9.04 17.66 -4.74
CA VAL A 468 9.76 18.07 -3.53
C VAL A 468 11.27 17.87 -3.71
N VAL A 469 12.07 18.49 -2.86
CA VAL A 469 13.51 18.18 -2.74
C VAL A 469 13.66 17.13 -1.63
N GLU A 470 14.19 15.96 -1.98
CA GLU A 470 14.28 14.80 -1.08
C GLU A 470 14.93 15.16 0.28
N LYS A 471 16.10 15.83 0.27
CA LYS A 471 16.83 16.15 1.51
C LYS A 471 16.02 16.99 2.51
N GLU A 472 15.05 17.76 2.04
CA GLU A 472 14.21 18.63 2.88
C GLU A 472 13.16 17.78 3.59
N VAL A 473 12.45 16.92 2.85
CA VAL A 473 11.45 15.99 3.40
C VAL A 473 12.09 14.98 4.34
N ASN A 474 13.24 14.39 3.96
CA ASN A 474 13.98 13.45 4.81
C ASN A 474 14.31 14.05 6.17
N LEU A 475 14.75 15.33 6.19
CA LEU A 475 15.04 16.04 7.43
C LEU A 475 13.76 16.35 8.22
N ALA A 476 12.72 16.84 7.53
CA ALA A 476 11.46 17.22 8.12
C ALA A 476 10.75 16.03 8.80
N VAL A 477 10.80 14.84 8.22
CA VAL A 477 10.29 13.59 8.82
C VAL A 477 11.24 13.08 9.91
N GLY A 478 12.55 13.06 9.66
CA GLY A 478 13.53 12.55 10.62
C GLY A 478 13.58 13.31 11.95
N LEU A 479 13.40 14.64 11.92
CA LEU A 479 13.29 15.48 13.12
C LEU A 479 12.03 15.16 13.94
N ARG A 480 10.88 14.94 13.27
CA ARG A 480 9.63 14.52 13.93
C ARG A 480 9.76 13.13 14.57
N VAL A 481 10.34 12.17 13.85
CA VAL A 481 10.63 10.81 14.35
C VAL A 481 11.53 10.88 15.59
N ARG A 482 12.60 11.69 15.55
CA ARG A 482 13.50 11.93 16.68
C ARG A 482 12.75 12.41 17.92
N ASP A 483 11.85 13.37 17.77
CA ASP A 483 11.19 14.01 18.91
C ASP A 483 10.13 13.08 19.54
N LEU A 484 9.38 12.34 18.71
CA LEU A 484 8.48 11.27 19.17
C LEU A 484 9.23 10.16 19.93
N LEU A 485 10.36 9.69 19.40
CA LEU A 485 11.17 8.64 20.04
C LEU A 485 11.83 9.12 21.34
N LYS A 486 12.34 10.35 21.38
CA LYS A 486 12.88 10.96 22.62
C LYS A 486 11.81 11.08 23.70
N ALA A 487 10.59 11.49 23.34
CA ALA A 487 9.46 11.53 24.27
C ALA A 487 9.08 10.12 24.77
N ALA A 488 9.21 9.09 23.92
CA ALA A 488 9.01 7.69 24.28
C ALA A 488 10.17 7.08 25.11
N GLY A 489 11.22 7.83 25.45
CA GLY A 489 12.34 7.37 26.27
C GLY A 489 13.50 6.71 25.53
N VAL A 490 13.52 6.80 24.19
CA VAL A 490 14.61 6.28 23.34
C VAL A 490 15.74 7.31 23.24
N ASP A 491 16.99 6.85 23.24
CA ASP A 491 18.16 7.66 22.91
C ASP A 491 18.33 7.71 21.38
N VAL A 492 18.28 8.91 20.80
CA VAL A 492 18.23 9.08 19.33
C VAL A 492 19.50 9.78 18.85
N VAL A 493 20.29 9.04 18.08
CA VAL A 493 21.43 9.56 17.32
C VAL A 493 20.95 9.96 15.94
N MET A 494 21.12 11.23 15.57
CA MET A 494 20.85 11.71 14.22
C MET A 494 22.14 11.68 13.41
N THR A 495 22.10 11.22 12.15
CA THR A 495 23.25 11.41 11.23
C THR A 495 23.40 12.88 10.80
N ARG A 496 22.28 13.62 10.77
CA ARG A 496 22.21 15.08 10.65
C ARG A 496 20.92 15.61 11.30
N ASP A 497 20.99 16.79 11.89
CA ASP A 497 19.85 17.51 12.49
C ASP A 497 19.53 18.83 11.76
N ARG A 498 20.24 19.10 10.66
CA ARG A 498 20.16 20.31 9.82
C ARG A 498 20.50 19.97 8.36
N ASP A 499 20.52 20.98 7.48
CA ASP A 499 20.91 20.78 6.07
C ASP A 499 22.44 20.68 5.87
N THR A 500 22.99 19.55 6.28
CA THR A 500 24.42 19.24 6.19
C THR A 500 24.65 17.78 5.83
N GLN A 501 25.72 17.52 5.09
CA GLN A 501 26.32 16.19 4.89
C GLN A 501 27.51 15.98 5.83
N LEU A 502 27.91 14.72 6.04
CA LEU A 502 29.08 14.35 6.83
C LEU A 502 30.39 14.45 6.03
N SER A 503 30.35 14.26 4.70
CA SER A 503 31.49 14.44 3.81
C SER A 503 31.10 14.98 2.45
N ARG A 504 32.04 15.67 1.76
CA ARG A 504 31.90 16.09 0.36
C ARG A 504 32.04 14.93 -0.64
N ASP A 505 32.74 13.86 -0.27
CA ASP A 505 32.74 12.63 -1.04
C ASP A 505 31.53 11.75 -0.65
N LYS A 506 30.72 11.38 -1.65
CA LYS A 506 29.46 10.65 -1.45
C LYS A 506 29.67 9.26 -0.85
N ASN A 507 30.75 8.57 -1.22
CA ASN A 507 31.06 7.25 -0.68
C ASN A 507 31.47 7.33 0.80
N THR A 508 32.30 8.31 1.13
CA THR A 508 32.71 8.62 2.51
C THR A 508 31.51 9.03 3.36
N ASP A 509 30.63 9.90 2.86
CA ASP A 509 29.40 10.31 3.54
C ASP A 509 28.49 9.11 3.87
N LEU A 510 28.22 8.24 2.89
CA LEU A 510 27.41 7.03 3.09
C LEU A 510 28.06 6.05 4.08
N ASN A 511 29.39 5.87 4.03
CA ASN A 511 30.12 5.03 4.97
C ASN A 511 30.12 5.61 6.40
N MET A 512 30.24 6.93 6.56
CA MET A 512 30.14 7.59 7.86
C MET A 512 28.73 7.46 8.45
N ARG A 513 27.67 7.62 7.64
CA ARG A 513 26.28 7.38 8.05
C ARG A 513 26.07 5.95 8.55
N ALA A 514 26.48 4.94 7.77
CA ALA A 514 26.39 3.54 8.17
C ALA A 514 27.19 3.25 9.46
N GLY A 515 28.37 3.88 9.58
CA GLY A 515 29.29 3.71 10.72
C GLY A 515 28.76 4.22 12.07
N LEU A 516 27.70 5.04 12.08
CA LEU A 516 27.03 5.47 13.32
C LEU A 516 26.24 4.32 13.99
N GLY A 517 25.99 3.22 13.27
CA GLY A 517 25.48 1.96 13.83
C GLY A 517 26.53 1.20 14.66
N THR A 518 26.98 1.80 15.77
CA THR A 518 28.01 1.24 16.66
C THR A 518 27.49 0.14 17.60
N PRO A 519 28.35 -0.73 18.15
CA PRO A 519 27.97 -1.65 19.22
C PRO A 519 27.26 -0.92 20.38
N GLY A 520 26.12 -1.44 20.83
CA GLY A 520 25.25 -0.79 21.80
C GLY A 520 24.08 0.00 21.20
N THR A 521 24.09 0.30 19.90
CA THR A 521 22.90 0.77 19.15
C THR A 521 22.01 -0.44 18.80
N GLN A 522 20.70 -0.30 18.93
CA GLN A 522 19.74 -1.39 18.66
C GLN A 522 19.28 -1.41 17.21
N LEU A 523 19.00 -0.26 16.60
CA LEU A 523 18.40 -0.16 15.26
C LEU A 523 19.01 1.00 14.47
N TYR A 524 19.02 0.85 13.15
CA TYR A 524 19.37 1.88 12.18
C TYR A 524 18.20 2.08 11.20
N VAL A 525 17.69 3.30 11.07
CA VAL A 525 16.61 3.64 10.13
C VAL A 525 17.00 4.84 9.29
N SER A 526 17.19 4.62 8.00
CA SER A 526 17.37 5.67 7.01
C SER A 526 16.03 6.07 6.39
N ILE A 527 15.82 7.35 6.14
CA ILE A 527 14.57 7.93 5.64
C ILE A 527 14.89 8.67 4.34
N HIS A 528 14.21 8.27 3.27
CA HIS A 528 14.42 8.70 1.90
C HIS A 528 13.09 9.00 1.17
N VAL A 529 13.18 9.69 0.03
CA VAL A 529 12.06 9.93 -0.89
C VAL A 529 12.50 9.50 -2.29
N ASN A 530 11.85 8.47 -2.82
CA ASN A 530 12.25 7.83 -4.07
C ASN A 530 11.88 8.71 -5.29
N ALA A 531 12.41 8.37 -6.46
CA ALA A 531 12.00 8.91 -7.74
C ALA A 531 12.17 7.88 -8.86
N MET A 532 11.24 7.90 -9.81
CA MET A 532 11.41 7.21 -11.08
C MET A 532 11.81 8.19 -12.19
N ALA A 533 12.55 7.70 -13.18
CA ALA A 533 12.88 8.47 -14.37
C ALA A 533 11.60 8.99 -15.08
N PRO A 534 11.62 10.15 -15.76
CA PRO A 534 10.41 10.83 -16.25
C PRO A 534 9.41 9.95 -17.01
N GLY A 535 9.89 9.06 -17.89
CA GLY A 535 9.02 8.13 -18.65
C GLY A 535 8.30 7.05 -17.82
N ASN A 536 8.66 6.87 -16.54
CA ASN A 536 8.01 5.97 -15.60
C ASN A 536 7.48 6.71 -14.34
N ALA A 537 7.50 8.05 -14.30
CA ALA A 537 7.22 8.85 -13.11
C ALA A 537 5.87 8.52 -12.44
N LEU A 538 4.84 8.18 -13.23
CA LEU A 538 3.50 7.83 -12.76
C LEU A 538 3.35 6.39 -12.23
N ARG A 539 4.43 5.58 -12.28
CA ARG A 539 4.44 4.19 -11.77
C ARG A 539 5.05 4.05 -10.39
N GLY A 540 5.79 5.07 -9.93
CA GLY A 540 6.32 5.13 -8.57
C GLY A 540 5.37 5.93 -7.70
N TYR A 541 4.76 5.29 -6.71
CA TYR A 541 3.89 5.93 -5.73
C TYR A 541 3.80 5.08 -4.47
N GLY A 542 3.53 5.71 -3.33
CA GLY A 542 3.38 5.03 -2.06
C GLY A 542 4.72 4.67 -1.40
N ILE A 543 4.65 3.85 -0.36
CA ILE A 543 5.75 3.64 0.57
C ILE A 543 6.36 2.25 0.36
N GLU A 544 7.68 2.17 0.29
CA GLU A 544 8.44 0.90 0.32
C GLU A 544 9.55 0.93 1.38
N THR A 545 9.84 -0.22 1.98
CA THR A 545 10.92 -0.35 2.95
C THR A 545 11.97 -1.36 2.48
N TRP A 546 13.20 -0.88 2.32
CA TRP A 546 14.37 -1.63 1.90
C TRP A 546 15.15 -2.17 3.10
N TRP A 547 15.65 -3.40 2.98
CA TRP A 547 16.57 -4.00 3.96
C TRP A 547 17.74 -4.71 3.28
N ASN A 548 18.82 -4.92 4.04
CA ASN A 548 19.97 -5.70 3.58
C ASN A 548 20.01 -7.07 4.29
N PRO A 549 20.17 -8.19 3.56
CA PRO A 549 20.30 -9.53 4.16
C PRO A 549 21.59 -9.79 4.97
N ASN A 550 22.48 -8.80 5.11
CA ASN A 550 23.69 -8.90 5.94
C ASN A 550 23.42 -9.09 7.44
N HIS A 551 22.21 -8.77 7.92
CA HIS A 551 21.81 -8.91 9.31
C HIS A 551 20.40 -9.53 9.42
N PRO A 552 20.22 -10.67 10.11
CA PRO A 552 18.98 -11.47 10.04
C PRO A 552 17.73 -10.72 10.52
N LEU A 553 17.91 -9.77 11.44
CA LEU A 553 16.83 -8.99 12.04
C LEU A 553 16.38 -7.79 11.19
N SER A 554 17.10 -7.45 10.11
CA SER A 554 16.79 -6.27 9.27
C SER A 554 15.47 -6.41 8.51
N GLN A 555 15.09 -7.62 8.09
CA GLN A 555 13.79 -7.87 7.46
C GLN A 555 12.63 -7.62 8.43
N ASN A 556 12.77 -8.01 9.70
CA ASN A 556 11.75 -7.83 10.73
C ASN A 556 11.59 -6.34 11.08
N LEU A 557 12.70 -5.59 11.19
CA LEU A 557 12.65 -4.12 11.32
C LEU A 557 11.91 -3.48 10.14
N ALA A 558 12.26 -3.86 8.90
CA ALA A 558 11.61 -3.32 7.71
C ALA A 558 10.11 -3.64 7.65
N ALA A 559 9.71 -4.86 8.05
CA ALA A 559 8.30 -5.26 8.16
C ALA A 559 7.51 -4.40 9.16
N LEU A 560 8.10 -4.10 10.32
CA LEU A 560 7.46 -3.28 11.36
C LEU A 560 7.37 -1.81 10.96
N LEU A 561 8.39 -1.27 10.29
CA LEU A 561 8.37 0.07 9.70
C LEU A 561 7.28 0.19 8.63
N GLN A 562 7.27 -0.70 7.64
CA GLN A 562 6.29 -0.72 6.55
C GLN A 562 4.87 -0.78 7.12
N ARG A 563 4.57 -1.78 7.95
CA ARG A 563 3.23 -1.99 8.54
C ARG A 563 2.72 -0.75 9.27
N ASN A 564 3.51 -0.20 10.20
CA ASN A 564 3.06 0.92 11.02
C ASN A 564 2.95 2.21 10.20
N THR A 565 3.82 2.42 9.21
CA THR A 565 3.76 3.61 8.34
C THR A 565 2.55 3.57 7.40
N ILE A 566 2.24 2.41 6.81
CA ILE A 566 1.01 2.20 6.02
C ILE A 566 -0.24 2.36 6.89
N GLN A 567 -0.25 1.86 8.14
CA GLN A 567 -1.37 2.06 9.06
C GLN A 567 -1.61 3.53 9.44
N ALA A 568 -0.55 4.32 9.62
CA ALA A 568 -0.66 5.73 9.99
C ALA A 568 -1.05 6.66 8.81
N THR A 569 -0.68 6.29 7.58
CA THR A 569 -0.85 7.12 6.37
C THR A 569 -1.95 6.66 5.43
N ALA A 570 -2.38 5.40 5.53
CA ALA A 570 -3.18 4.70 4.52
C ALA A 570 -2.62 4.78 3.08
N ALA A 571 -1.35 5.16 2.91
CA ALA A 571 -0.69 5.25 1.60
C ALA A 571 -0.61 3.87 0.92
N PHE A 572 -0.34 3.86 -0.39
CA PHE A 572 -0.20 2.60 -1.12
C PHE A 572 1.02 1.81 -0.64
N ASP A 573 0.80 0.51 -0.38
CA ASP A 573 1.80 -0.42 0.13
C ASP A 573 2.59 -1.06 -1.02
N GLN A 574 3.80 -0.55 -1.29
CA GLN A 574 4.74 -1.18 -2.23
C GLN A 574 5.49 -2.38 -1.61
N GLY A 575 5.29 -2.62 -0.31
CA GLY A 575 5.86 -3.74 0.43
C GLY A 575 7.36 -3.62 0.71
N LEU A 576 7.95 -4.75 1.08
CA LEU A 576 9.37 -4.85 1.40
C LEU A 576 10.20 -5.13 0.16
N LYS A 577 11.33 -4.43 0.04
CA LYS A 577 12.37 -4.69 -0.97
C LYS A 577 13.65 -5.12 -0.26
N ASN A 578 14.52 -5.87 -0.94
CA ASN A 578 15.85 -6.15 -0.41
C ASN A 578 16.94 -5.72 -1.38
N SER A 579 18.07 -5.28 -0.83
CA SER A 579 19.24 -4.93 -1.63
C SER A 579 20.52 -5.19 -0.85
N ARG A 580 21.48 -5.84 -1.52
CA ARG A 580 22.86 -5.99 -1.02
C ARG A 580 23.73 -4.76 -1.33
N SER A 581 23.30 -3.86 -2.20
CA SER A 581 24.12 -2.75 -2.74
C SER A 581 23.90 -1.41 -2.04
N LEU A 582 22.79 -1.20 -1.33
CA LEU A 582 22.52 0.04 -0.59
C LEU A 582 23.61 0.28 0.46
N ALA A 583 24.54 1.20 0.17
CA ALA A 583 25.77 1.39 0.93
C ALA A 583 25.52 1.70 2.41
N VAL A 584 24.47 2.49 2.68
CA VAL A 584 24.06 2.89 4.04
C VAL A 584 23.61 1.70 4.90
N LEU A 585 23.11 0.62 4.29
CA LEU A 585 22.71 -0.61 4.98
C LEU A 585 23.80 -1.69 4.95
N ARG A 586 24.58 -1.76 3.85
CA ARG A 586 25.50 -2.88 3.52
C ARG A 586 26.57 -3.15 4.57
N ASN A 587 27.05 -2.11 5.26
CA ASN A 587 28.10 -2.23 6.26
C ASN A 587 27.56 -2.21 7.71
N SER A 588 26.23 -2.11 7.90
CA SER A 588 25.63 -2.14 9.23
C SER A 588 25.86 -3.50 9.91
N ARG A 589 26.30 -3.46 11.18
CA ARG A 589 26.44 -4.63 12.05
C ARG A 589 25.26 -4.80 13.02
N ILE A 590 24.22 -3.99 12.84
CA ILE A 590 23.00 -3.93 13.62
C ILE A 590 21.77 -4.03 12.67
N PRO A 591 20.57 -4.37 13.16
CA PRO A 591 19.35 -4.35 12.33
C PRO A 591 19.18 -2.98 11.66
N ALA A 592 19.09 -2.98 10.32
CA ALA A 592 19.10 -1.76 9.53
C ALA A 592 18.09 -1.81 8.37
N ALA A 593 17.32 -0.74 8.22
CA ALA A 593 16.37 -0.55 7.13
C ALA A 593 16.43 0.88 6.58
N LEU A 594 15.97 1.05 5.34
CA LEU A 594 15.76 2.33 4.68
C LEU A 594 14.30 2.38 4.25
N ILE A 595 13.56 3.43 4.62
CA ILE A 595 12.17 3.64 4.20
C ILE A 595 12.10 4.76 3.17
N GLU A 596 11.51 4.45 2.02
CA GLU A 596 11.13 5.40 0.97
C GLU A 596 9.70 5.85 1.27
N VAL A 597 9.51 7.09 1.70
CA VAL A 597 8.22 7.57 2.25
C VAL A 597 7.22 8.07 1.20
N GLY A 598 7.54 7.91 -0.07
CA GLY A 598 6.78 8.37 -1.23
C GLY A 598 7.71 8.66 -2.42
N PHE A 599 7.15 9.13 -3.53
CA PHE A 599 7.89 9.40 -4.77
C PHE A 599 7.82 10.88 -5.19
N THR A 600 8.95 11.60 -5.16
CA THR A 600 9.00 13.02 -5.60
C THR A 600 8.75 13.19 -7.11
N SER A 601 8.97 12.14 -7.90
CA SER A 601 8.62 12.12 -9.33
C SER A 601 7.11 12.08 -9.59
N HIS A 602 6.29 11.65 -8.61
CA HIS A 602 4.86 11.47 -8.80
C HIS A 602 4.08 12.71 -8.37
N PRO A 603 3.20 13.27 -9.21
CA PRO A 603 2.55 14.55 -8.93
C PRO A 603 1.64 14.51 -7.69
N VAL A 604 0.88 13.43 -7.50
CA VAL A 604 0.00 13.28 -6.32
C VAL A 604 0.79 12.98 -5.04
N ASP A 605 1.77 12.08 -5.10
CA ASP A 605 2.57 11.70 -3.94
C ASP A 605 3.46 12.88 -3.48
N GLY A 606 3.97 13.65 -4.44
CA GLY A 606 4.62 14.93 -4.21
C GLY A 606 3.73 16.03 -3.60
N LEU A 607 2.40 15.92 -3.66
CA LEU A 607 1.50 16.78 -2.88
C LEU A 607 1.37 16.27 -1.44
N ASN A 608 1.27 14.96 -1.22
CA ASN A 608 1.30 14.37 0.13
C ASN A 608 2.60 14.79 0.87
N LEU A 609 3.75 14.71 0.20
CA LEU A 609 5.06 15.04 0.75
C LEU A 609 5.28 16.54 1.03
N ARG A 610 4.33 17.40 0.65
CA ARG A 610 4.28 18.84 1.02
C ARG A 610 3.30 19.14 2.16
N ASP A 611 2.48 18.16 2.57
CA ASP A 611 1.44 18.32 3.59
C ASP A 611 1.97 17.94 4.99
N ASP A 612 1.99 18.90 5.91
CA ASP A 612 2.55 18.70 7.25
C ASP A 612 1.80 17.63 8.08
N ASN A 613 0.50 17.41 7.83
CA ASN A 613 -0.25 16.36 8.51
C ASN A 613 0.16 14.97 7.99
N TYR A 614 0.45 14.84 6.70
CA TYR A 614 1.04 13.63 6.14
C TYR A 614 2.45 13.37 6.67
N LEU A 615 3.29 14.41 6.77
CA LEU A 615 4.64 14.28 7.37
C LEU A 615 4.58 13.87 8.85
N ASP A 616 3.61 14.38 9.62
CA ASP A 616 3.37 13.96 11.01
C ASP A 616 2.92 12.49 11.10
N ARG A 617 2.09 12.01 10.16
CA ARG A 617 1.66 10.61 10.06
C ARG A 617 2.78 9.66 9.68
N LEU A 618 3.61 10.04 8.71
CA LEU A 618 4.85 9.33 8.39
C LEU A 618 5.73 9.18 9.63
N ALA A 619 5.95 10.28 10.35
CA ALA A 619 6.78 10.26 11.56
C ALA A 619 6.20 9.39 12.68
N LEU A 620 4.88 9.46 12.91
CA LEU A 620 4.18 8.60 13.87
C LEU A 620 4.30 7.11 13.50
N GLY A 621 4.08 6.77 12.23
CA GLY A 621 4.17 5.40 11.74
C GLY A 621 5.58 4.82 11.84
N ILE A 622 6.60 5.58 11.42
CA ILE A 622 8.02 5.20 11.54
C ILE A 622 8.40 5.03 13.02
N ALA A 623 8.04 5.98 13.89
CA ALA A 623 8.38 5.90 15.31
C ALA A 623 7.67 4.74 16.04
N ASN A 624 6.42 4.42 15.67
CA ASN A 624 5.72 3.22 16.16
C ASN A 624 6.36 1.93 15.63
N GLY A 625 6.79 1.86 14.37
CA GLY A 625 7.54 0.72 13.83
C GLY A 625 8.88 0.48 14.55
N ILE A 626 9.60 1.56 14.87
CA ILE A 626 10.83 1.52 15.67
C ILE A 626 10.54 1.05 17.10
N ARG A 627 9.50 1.61 17.74
CA ARG A 627 9.05 1.16 19.06
C ARG A 627 8.73 -0.32 19.09
N ASP A 628 7.92 -0.81 18.14
CA ASP A 628 7.55 -2.22 18.02
C ASP A 628 8.80 -3.11 17.90
N ALA A 629 9.79 -2.69 17.11
CA ALA A 629 11.05 -3.39 16.95
C ALA A 629 11.87 -3.43 18.27
N LEU A 630 11.90 -2.33 19.03
CA LEU A 630 12.58 -2.26 20.32
C LEU A 630 11.91 -3.15 21.39
N ILE A 631 10.58 -3.10 21.53
CA ILE A 631 9.86 -3.87 22.57
C ILE A 631 9.80 -5.37 22.28
N THR A 632 9.83 -5.76 21.00
CA THR A 632 9.95 -7.17 20.60
C THR A 632 11.40 -7.65 20.63
N GLY A 633 12.36 -6.79 21.00
CA GLY A 633 13.80 -7.09 21.00
C GLY A 633 14.38 -7.44 19.63
N VAL A 634 13.58 -7.26 18.56
CA VAL A 634 13.63 -7.99 17.29
C VAL A 634 14.08 -9.44 17.48
N THR A 635 13.28 -10.23 18.20
CA THR A 635 13.62 -11.62 18.56
C THR A 635 14.06 -12.49 17.39
N ALA A 636 15.19 -13.19 17.59
CA ALA A 636 15.39 -14.50 16.99
C ALA A 636 14.47 -15.52 17.68
N ASP A 637 14.11 -16.57 16.95
CA ASP A 637 13.46 -17.78 17.44
C ASP A 637 12.07 -17.64 18.08
N ASN A 638 11.09 -17.27 17.24
CA ASN A 638 9.81 -17.98 17.18
C ASN A 638 9.08 -17.73 15.84
N GLY A 639 9.24 -18.63 14.87
CA GLY A 639 8.19 -18.87 13.87
C GLY A 639 8.14 -18.02 12.59
N VAL A 640 9.27 -17.64 12.00
CA VAL A 640 9.37 -17.54 10.52
C VAL A 640 10.41 -18.54 10.03
N THR A 641 10.04 -19.81 10.04
CA THR A 641 10.88 -20.90 9.52
C THR A 641 11.02 -20.77 8.00
N ASN A 642 12.23 -20.48 7.55
CA ASN A 642 12.80 -20.85 6.25
C ASN A 642 11.86 -20.86 5.03
N ILE A 643 11.85 -19.78 4.26
CA ILE A 643 11.99 -19.95 2.80
C ILE A 643 13.48 -19.80 2.49
N ALA A 644 14.20 -20.91 2.63
CA ALA A 644 15.51 -21.03 2.03
C ALA A 644 15.33 -21.10 0.52
N VAL A 645 15.83 -20.10 -0.21
CA VAL A 645 16.06 -20.24 -1.66
C VAL A 645 17.29 -21.14 -1.83
N GLY A 646 17.05 -22.44 -1.69
CA GLY A 646 18.02 -23.49 -1.98
C GLY A 646 18.18 -23.63 -3.48
N GLY A 647 19.13 -22.90 -4.07
CA GLY A 647 19.67 -23.24 -5.37
C GLY A 647 20.48 -24.53 -5.23
N ALA A 648 19.93 -25.65 -5.70
CA ALA A 648 20.68 -26.87 -5.94
C ALA A 648 21.09 -26.91 -7.42
N GLY A 649 22.38 -27.04 -7.69
CA GLY A 649 22.89 -27.07 -9.06
C GLY A 649 22.57 -28.37 -9.79
N LYS A 650 22.33 -28.24 -11.09
CA LYS A 650 23.14 -28.92 -12.11
C LYS A 650 23.65 -27.86 -13.08
#